data_AF-A0A4Q4YPF7-F1
#
_entry.id   AF-A0A4Q4YPF7-F1
#
_cell.length_a   1.000
_cell.length_b   1.000
_cell.length_c   1.000
_cell.angle_alpha   90.00
_cell.angle_beta   90.00
_cell.angle_gamma   90.00
#
_symmetry.space_group_name_H-M   'P 1'
#
loop_
_entity.id
_entity.type
_entity.pdbx_description
1 polymer ?
#
loop_
_entity_poly.entity_id
_entity_poly.type
_entity_poly.pdbx_seq_one_letter_code
_entity_poly.pdbx_strand_id
1 'polypeptide(L)'
;MASSVTGHRLLLPNPAVATVGPLVICFHGSGEACSSSWDKLTTLLVSQGLRVLLYERGPLNPKPEEATAGLYAYLATENLAGPYILIAHSYGGAFARTFLRRHGAAADIAGVVLVETGQEGGLDPKVEEAQYATRVLGSKPLSVVRGNSFLGQWRALEAAEADASPADLRLRRDMLQKYDEEDERLKKKQLALSRNAKYVHIPDCGHHVVRDRPDVVAAEVQNMTSLQYALLPLLGGALAQDAPHLSYDLDAIADAEPLVVPGAYIVEFEDNENTSDVEVTAQRISEMPRIRKMWPVRIYELPKDEFVWAGNAEATRSALRKRQKPGNDKFSPYVMTQVDKLRAEGFTGAGIRIGVVDSGVDYKHPALGGGCFGEGCLIGYGTDLVGDEYNGRNAPVPDLDPHEGCNGHGTYVAGIIVTDSPPRFFITDVEDDACNALPDDTPDLADYMVLIRETQTSCSLTEQAENLAAKGARYIMVYRSVPDVPIPVDVQFVPEIISIGMVTSEQGDEWVRLLNEGKRVIMDMTEFSQAPVFLDSVLNTERGGLLNEFTSWGPTWEVDLKPQMAAPGGSILFTYPLALGGYAVVSGTSMSCPLTAAAYALVAEARGTLEPSTLERLFSSTASPKVWAEGSSDCLAPVAQQGAGLIQVYDAAYATTTLSVASISFNDTDNFVPSVNFAIENLGSKEVTYELGHLEAVTMYTFEEGETYPAPYPNPVAGAYATLEFSESKVTVPAGGSKEIAVIPTPPSGLDEKRLPVYSGYINVNGTSGELLSIPYLGVSGSMYAAPLVLDPDWVFVSNWSDFSIPKMVENTVFTIPYPTDPTGEPQINATYPASVILPNVGTAILRCDLVPHNDFANATAGDISKVAPIGSITRFPIEYSSRTNFVTAFTGMLADGTVAPEGRYSFRAKALKIFGDAAKEEDYETVETVAFEIVYT
;
A
#
# COMPACT_ATOMS: atom_id res chain seq x y z
N MET A 1 28.33 42.39 -5.79
CA MET A 1 27.38 42.57 -4.66
C MET A 1 26.27 41.56 -4.88
N ALA A 2 25.79 40.86 -3.86
CA ALA A 2 24.65 39.96 -4.01
C ALA A 2 23.35 40.78 -3.93
N SER A 3 22.40 40.51 -4.83
CA SER A 3 21.03 41.02 -4.73
C SER A 3 20.26 40.15 -3.73
N SER A 4 19.42 40.76 -2.89
CA SER A 4 18.84 40.10 -1.71
C SER A 4 17.33 39.83 -1.86
N VAL A 5 16.94 39.07 -2.89
CA VAL A 5 15.61 38.44 -3.01
C VAL A 5 15.79 37.10 -3.76
N THR A 6 15.11 36.03 -3.32
CA THR A 6 15.22 34.63 -3.81
C THR A 6 16.58 33.94 -3.57
N GLY A 7 16.59 32.60 -3.52
CA GLY A 7 17.73 31.80 -3.03
C GLY A 7 18.82 31.46 -4.05
N HIS A 8 18.61 31.75 -5.34
CA HIS A 8 19.51 31.33 -6.42
C HIS A 8 20.88 32.06 -6.34
N ARG A 9 21.99 31.35 -6.60
CA ARG A 9 23.36 31.93 -6.56
C ARG A 9 23.93 32.07 -7.96
N LEU A 10 23.95 33.30 -8.49
CA LEU A 10 24.71 33.64 -9.70
C LEU A 10 26.18 33.95 -9.35
N LEU A 11 27.09 33.22 -9.99
CA LEU A 11 28.54 33.31 -9.82
C LEU A 11 29.17 33.75 -11.15
N LEU A 12 30.11 34.69 -11.07
CA LEU A 12 30.71 35.36 -12.23
C LEU A 12 32.26 35.27 -12.18
N PRO A 13 32.93 35.17 -13.34
CA PRO A 13 34.39 35.19 -13.42
C PRO A 13 34.95 36.58 -13.08
N ASN A 14 36.25 36.62 -12.81
CA ASN A 14 36.99 37.85 -12.53
C ASN A 14 36.83 38.85 -13.71
N PRO A 15 36.42 40.12 -13.49
CA PRO A 15 36.03 41.07 -14.55
C PRO A 15 37.10 41.43 -15.60
N ALA A 16 38.33 40.91 -15.50
CA ALA A 16 39.30 40.92 -16.59
C ALA A 16 38.97 39.93 -17.74
N VAL A 17 38.03 39.00 -17.53
CA VAL A 17 37.58 38.01 -18.54
C VAL A 17 36.13 38.32 -18.94
N ALA A 18 35.94 38.80 -20.17
CA ALA A 18 34.72 39.48 -20.59
C ALA A 18 33.60 38.53 -21.06
N THR A 19 32.59 38.35 -20.19
CA THR A 19 31.12 38.43 -20.43
C THR A 19 30.42 37.73 -21.62
N VAL A 20 31.10 37.11 -22.60
CA VAL A 20 30.48 36.53 -23.82
C VAL A 20 30.45 34.99 -23.79
N GLY A 21 30.74 34.38 -22.62
CA GLY A 21 30.63 32.93 -22.41
C GLY A 21 29.19 32.44 -22.16
N PRO A 22 28.88 31.17 -22.46
CA PRO A 22 27.59 30.57 -22.12
C PRO A 22 27.32 30.61 -20.61
N LEU A 23 26.04 30.65 -20.23
CA LEU A 23 25.62 30.55 -18.83
C LEU A 23 25.45 29.07 -18.47
N VAL A 24 26.23 28.58 -17.50
CA VAL A 24 26.02 27.26 -16.91
C VAL A 24 24.85 27.35 -15.94
N ILE A 25 23.84 26.48 -16.06
CA ILE A 25 22.74 26.34 -15.11
C ILE A 25 22.86 24.98 -14.43
N CYS A 26 22.92 24.96 -13.11
CA CYS A 26 23.06 23.75 -12.30
C CYS A 26 21.74 23.37 -11.63
N PHE A 27 21.28 22.14 -11.86
CA PHE A 27 20.12 21.51 -11.24
C PHE A 27 20.58 20.45 -10.24
N HIS A 28 20.21 20.65 -8.98
CA HIS A 28 20.61 19.84 -7.82
C HIS A 28 19.65 18.67 -7.56
N GLY A 29 20.14 17.65 -6.82
CA GLY A 29 19.41 16.41 -6.56
C GLY A 29 18.26 16.52 -5.55
N SER A 30 17.63 15.39 -5.24
CA SER A 30 16.72 15.26 -4.09
C SER A 30 17.49 15.43 -2.77
N GLY A 31 16.89 16.06 -1.77
CA GLY A 31 17.52 16.34 -0.47
C GLY A 31 18.63 17.42 -0.48
N GLU A 32 19.26 17.70 -1.63
CA GLU A 32 20.21 18.81 -1.75
C GLU A 32 19.48 20.17 -1.78
N ALA A 33 19.92 21.12 -0.95
CA ALA A 33 19.82 22.56 -1.22
C ALA A 33 21.16 23.07 -1.81
N CYS A 34 21.31 24.37 -2.10
CA CYS A 34 22.57 24.99 -2.60
C CYS A 34 23.69 25.10 -1.53
N SER A 35 23.97 23.94 -0.96
CA SER A 35 24.98 23.58 0.04
C SER A 35 26.39 23.47 -0.56
N SER A 36 27.37 23.19 0.31
CA SER A 36 28.79 23.09 -0.03
C SER A 36 29.14 21.95 -1.01
N SER A 37 28.22 21.03 -1.30
CA SER A 37 28.40 19.97 -2.31
C SER A 37 28.76 20.51 -3.70
N TRP A 38 28.18 21.66 -4.09
CA TRP A 38 28.37 22.27 -5.41
C TRP A 38 29.46 23.35 -5.46
N ASP A 39 29.95 23.84 -4.32
CA ASP A 39 30.92 24.95 -4.26
C ASP A 39 32.26 24.62 -4.96
N LYS A 40 32.70 23.35 -4.89
CA LYS A 40 33.92 22.91 -5.60
C LYS A 40 33.77 22.98 -7.13
N LEU A 41 32.69 22.40 -7.65
CA LEU A 41 32.42 22.39 -9.10
C LEU A 41 32.23 23.82 -9.62
N THR A 42 31.43 24.64 -8.94
CA THR A 42 31.23 26.03 -9.37
C THR A 42 32.51 26.86 -9.31
N THR A 43 33.37 26.65 -8.31
CA THR A 43 34.70 27.30 -8.26
C THR A 43 35.57 26.92 -9.46
N LEU A 44 35.57 25.65 -9.89
CA LEU A 44 36.29 25.21 -11.10
C LEU A 44 35.71 25.83 -12.38
N LEU A 45 34.39 25.84 -12.54
CA LEU A 45 33.74 26.40 -13.73
C LEU A 45 33.92 27.92 -13.82
N VAL A 46 33.87 28.64 -12.69
CA VAL A 46 34.17 30.07 -12.65
C VAL A 46 35.66 30.36 -12.91
N SER A 47 36.58 29.49 -12.50
CA SER A 47 38.01 29.64 -12.83
C SER A 47 38.33 29.35 -14.30
N GLN A 48 37.51 28.53 -14.98
CA GLN A 48 37.50 28.38 -16.45
C GLN A 48 36.91 29.60 -17.19
N GLY A 49 36.45 30.64 -16.48
CA GLY A 49 35.90 31.85 -17.07
C GLY A 49 34.39 31.81 -17.37
N LEU A 50 33.66 30.82 -16.86
CA LEU A 50 32.22 30.66 -17.10
C LEU A 50 31.36 31.41 -16.09
N ARG A 51 30.18 31.84 -16.53
CA ARG A 51 29.10 32.32 -15.66
C ARG A 51 28.33 31.10 -15.18
N VAL A 52 28.00 31.00 -13.89
CA VAL A 52 27.31 29.83 -13.32
C VAL A 52 26.14 30.26 -12.45
N LEU A 53 24.95 29.73 -12.71
CA LEU A 53 23.75 29.88 -11.89
C LEU A 53 23.47 28.56 -11.17
N LEU A 54 23.64 28.56 -9.84
CA LEU A 54 23.03 27.55 -8.98
C LEU A 54 21.56 27.93 -8.78
N TYR A 55 20.65 27.13 -9.34
CA TYR A 55 19.22 27.40 -9.28
C TYR A 55 18.57 26.65 -8.12
N GLU A 56 18.30 27.34 -7.01
CA GLU A 56 17.42 26.82 -5.95
C GLU A 56 16.00 26.59 -6.50
N ARG A 57 15.44 25.39 -6.30
CA ARG A 57 14.10 25.02 -6.80
C ARG A 57 12.95 25.26 -5.82
N GLY A 58 13.22 25.63 -4.57
CA GLY A 58 12.20 25.92 -3.55
C GLY A 58 12.09 24.81 -2.49
N PRO A 59 10.87 24.36 -2.11
CA PRO A 59 10.69 23.34 -1.07
C PRO A 59 11.24 21.96 -1.49
N LEU A 60 11.13 20.97 -0.60
CA LEU A 60 11.49 19.58 -0.91
C LEU A 60 10.56 19.01 -2.00
N ASN A 61 11.11 18.86 -3.20
CA ASN A 61 10.53 18.19 -4.38
C ASN A 61 9.24 18.82 -4.97
N PRO A 62 9.29 20.09 -5.43
CA PRO A 62 8.30 20.65 -6.36
C PRO A 62 8.21 19.86 -7.67
N LYS A 63 7.08 19.99 -8.39
CA LYS A 63 6.91 19.43 -9.73
C LYS A 63 7.88 20.11 -10.72
N PRO A 64 8.46 19.40 -11.70
CA PRO A 64 9.43 20.00 -12.62
C PRO A 64 8.89 21.20 -13.40
N GLU A 65 7.62 21.21 -13.76
CA GLU A 65 6.96 22.29 -14.50
C GLU A 65 6.92 23.59 -13.68
N GLU A 66 6.60 23.49 -12.39
CA GLU A 66 6.56 24.61 -11.43
C GLU A 66 7.98 25.14 -11.17
N ALA A 67 8.91 24.25 -10.86
CA ALA A 67 10.31 24.58 -10.62
C ALA A 67 10.96 25.24 -11.86
N THR A 68 10.64 24.77 -13.07
CA THR A 68 11.18 25.33 -14.31
C THR A 68 10.47 26.64 -14.69
N ALA A 69 9.19 26.82 -14.34
CA ALA A 69 8.47 28.09 -14.52
C ALA A 69 9.14 29.24 -13.74
N GLY A 70 9.56 29.00 -12.50
CA GLY A 70 10.35 29.94 -11.71
C GLY A 70 11.67 30.33 -12.39
N LEU A 71 12.40 29.36 -12.95
CA LEU A 71 13.66 29.60 -13.65
C LEU A 71 13.47 30.51 -14.88
N TYR A 72 12.41 30.30 -15.67
CA TYR A 72 12.13 31.18 -16.81
C TYR A 72 11.85 32.63 -16.38
N ALA A 73 11.11 32.83 -15.29
CA ALA A 73 10.85 34.17 -14.75
C ALA A 73 12.13 34.83 -14.24
N TYR A 74 12.99 34.09 -13.54
CA TYR A 74 14.28 34.58 -13.04
C TYR A 74 15.24 34.98 -14.18
N LEU A 75 15.44 34.10 -15.17
CA LEU A 75 16.32 34.37 -16.32
C LEU A 75 15.86 35.59 -17.13
N ALA A 76 14.55 35.77 -17.29
CA ALA A 76 13.98 36.94 -17.96
C ALA A 76 14.15 38.23 -17.15
N THR A 77 13.96 38.17 -15.82
CA THR A 77 14.06 39.34 -14.92
C THR A 77 15.49 39.85 -14.79
N GLU A 78 16.45 38.95 -14.61
CA GLU A 78 17.88 39.27 -14.49
C GLU A 78 18.58 39.46 -15.86
N ASN A 79 17.81 39.39 -16.97
CA ASN A 79 18.31 39.50 -18.35
C ASN A 79 19.46 38.51 -18.67
N LEU A 80 19.38 37.30 -18.11
CA LEU A 80 20.39 36.25 -18.19
C LEU A 80 20.21 35.40 -19.45
N ALA A 81 20.38 36.01 -20.61
CA ALA A 81 20.29 35.33 -21.91
C ALA A 81 21.39 34.26 -22.11
N GLY A 82 21.02 33.24 -22.90
CA GLY A 82 21.89 32.13 -23.29
C GLY A 82 22.97 32.48 -24.34
N PRO A 83 23.64 31.49 -24.93
CA PRO A 83 23.32 30.07 -24.82
C PRO A 83 23.65 29.47 -23.44
N TYR A 84 22.91 28.44 -23.05
CA TYR A 84 23.01 27.75 -21.77
C TYR A 84 23.77 26.43 -21.89
N ILE A 85 24.54 26.08 -20.86
CA ILE A 85 24.99 24.70 -20.62
C ILE A 85 24.26 24.20 -19.38
N LEU A 86 23.56 23.07 -19.48
CA LEU A 86 22.81 22.52 -18.35
C LEU A 86 23.67 21.45 -17.66
N ILE A 87 23.83 21.54 -16.33
CA ILE A 87 24.39 20.47 -15.51
C ILE A 87 23.30 19.96 -14.58
N ALA A 88 23.07 18.66 -14.55
CA ALA A 88 22.05 18.03 -13.71
C ALA A 88 22.64 16.87 -12.91
N HIS A 89 22.27 16.77 -11.63
CA HIS A 89 22.62 15.62 -10.78
C HIS A 89 21.38 14.95 -10.20
N SER A 90 21.30 13.61 -10.27
CA SER A 90 20.18 12.83 -9.73
C SER A 90 18.84 13.43 -10.21
N TYR A 91 17.86 13.68 -9.33
CA TYR A 91 16.57 14.35 -9.63
C TYR A 91 16.68 15.74 -10.32
N GLY A 92 17.88 16.31 -10.40
CA GLY A 92 18.21 17.44 -11.28
C GLY A 92 17.91 17.18 -12.76
N GLY A 93 17.92 15.91 -13.20
CA GLY A 93 17.71 15.50 -14.58
C GLY A 93 16.31 15.84 -15.09
N ALA A 94 15.27 15.62 -14.27
CA ALA A 94 13.89 15.98 -14.56
C ALA A 94 13.74 17.48 -14.86
N PHE A 95 14.31 18.37 -14.03
CA PHE A 95 14.27 19.82 -14.26
C PHE A 95 15.02 20.23 -15.53
N ALA A 96 16.22 19.69 -15.76
CA ALA A 96 16.95 19.95 -17.00
C ALA A 96 16.17 19.48 -18.24
N ARG A 97 15.44 18.36 -18.15
CA ARG A 97 14.63 17.83 -19.25
C ARG A 97 13.34 18.62 -19.45
N THR A 98 12.64 19.07 -18.41
CA THR A 98 11.52 20.02 -18.55
C THR A 98 11.98 21.37 -19.10
N PHE A 99 13.21 21.83 -18.80
CA PHE A 99 13.82 22.99 -19.47
C PHE A 99 14.06 22.74 -20.97
N LEU A 100 14.59 21.56 -21.33
CA LEU A 100 14.76 21.14 -22.73
C LEU A 100 13.44 20.97 -23.49
N ARG A 101 12.31 20.68 -22.82
CA ARG A 101 10.97 20.63 -23.46
C ARG A 101 10.61 21.97 -24.13
N ARG A 102 11.07 23.10 -23.57
CA ARG A 102 10.80 24.46 -24.11
C ARG A 102 11.94 25.00 -24.99
N HIS A 103 13.21 24.63 -24.71
CA HIS A 103 14.39 25.21 -25.38
C HIS A 103 15.25 24.23 -26.20
N GLY A 104 14.96 22.93 -26.23
CA GLY A 104 15.82 21.92 -26.87
C GLY A 104 16.13 22.19 -28.34
N ALA A 105 15.10 22.53 -29.13
CA ALA A 105 15.22 22.92 -30.53
C ALA A 105 15.60 24.41 -30.74
N ALA A 106 15.62 25.23 -29.70
CA ALA A 106 15.98 26.65 -29.79
C ALA A 106 17.51 26.84 -29.96
N ALA A 107 17.93 28.04 -30.38
CA ALA A 107 19.36 28.37 -30.50
C ALA A 107 20.08 28.39 -29.12
N ASP A 108 19.33 28.49 -28.03
CA ASP A 108 19.83 28.90 -26.72
C ASP A 108 20.43 27.77 -25.87
N ILE A 109 20.61 26.55 -26.39
CA ILE A 109 21.30 25.47 -25.67
C ILE A 109 22.62 25.14 -26.37
N ALA A 110 23.74 25.27 -25.66
CA ALA A 110 25.07 24.89 -26.13
C ALA A 110 25.39 23.41 -25.86
N GLY A 111 24.99 22.86 -24.71
CA GLY A 111 25.25 21.48 -24.34
C GLY A 111 24.64 21.08 -23.00
N VAL A 112 24.72 19.78 -22.66
CA VAL A 112 24.13 19.22 -21.44
C VAL A 112 25.06 18.17 -20.82
N VAL A 113 25.34 18.30 -19.52
CA VAL A 113 26.03 17.29 -18.71
C VAL A 113 25.04 16.71 -17.71
N LEU A 114 24.73 15.43 -17.86
CA LEU A 114 23.86 14.66 -16.98
C LEU A 114 24.73 13.77 -16.08
N VAL A 115 24.59 13.88 -14.76
CA VAL A 115 25.48 13.23 -13.78
C VAL A 115 24.63 12.36 -12.84
N GLU A 116 24.82 11.05 -12.86
CA GLU A 116 24.06 10.12 -12.00
C GLU A 116 22.52 10.24 -12.11
N THR A 117 22.02 10.68 -13.28
CA THR A 117 20.61 10.82 -13.64
C THR A 117 20.04 9.53 -14.24
N GLY A 118 18.72 9.40 -14.32
CA GLY A 118 18.01 8.33 -15.02
C GLY A 118 17.07 7.47 -14.18
N GLN A 119 16.86 7.81 -12.91
CA GLN A 119 16.08 7.05 -11.91
C GLN A 119 14.81 7.81 -11.46
N GLU A 120 14.30 8.72 -12.31
CA GLU A 120 13.58 9.91 -11.85
C GLU A 120 12.10 9.92 -12.29
N GLY A 121 11.22 9.33 -11.48
CA GLY A 121 9.77 9.26 -11.72
C GLY A 121 9.01 10.61 -11.69
N GLY A 122 9.71 11.75 -11.69
CA GLY A 122 9.11 13.08 -11.71
C GLY A 122 8.92 13.70 -13.09
N LEU A 123 9.49 13.10 -14.15
CA LEU A 123 9.33 13.56 -15.52
C LEU A 123 8.21 12.77 -16.24
N ASP A 124 7.24 13.47 -16.81
CA ASP A 124 6.18 12.91 -17.65
C ASP A 124 6.76 11.91 -18.70
N PRO A 125 6.36 10.62 -18.68
CA PRO A 125 6.82 9.62 -19.64
C PRO A 125 6.62 10.03 -21.11
N LYS A 126 5.53 10.75 -21.42
CA LYS A 126 5.23 11.25 -22.77
C LYS A 126 6.22 12.35 -23.19
N VAL A 127 6.77 13.11 -22.24
CA VAL A 127 7.90 14.03 -22.46
C VAL A 127 9.21 13.29 -22.62
N GLU A 128 9.49 12.26 -21.82
CA GLU A 128 10.68 11.42 -21.99
C GLU A 128 10.73 10.79 -23.39
N GLU A 129 9.67 10.10 -23.81
CA GLU A 129 9.62 9.40 -25.09
C GLU A 129 9.73 10.36 -26.27
N ALA A 130 9.00 11.49 -26.23
CA ALA A 130 9.10 12.53 -27.24
C ALA A 130 10.54 13.07 -27.36
N GLN A 131 11.28 13.22 -26.25
CA GLN A 131 12.66 13.70 -26.26
C GLN A 131 13.65 12.71 -26.89
N TYR A 132 13.46 11.40 -26.70
CA TYR A 132 14.27 10.38 -27.38
C TYR A 132 13.90 10.23 -28.85
N ALA A 133 12.59 10.19 -29.17
CA ALA A 133 12.10 10.03 -30.53
C ALA A 133 12.52 11.20 -31.45
N THR A 134 12.43 12.43 -30.94
CA THR A 134 12.90 13.63 -31.68
C THR A 134 14.41 13.84 -31.61
N ARG A 135 15.10 13.21 -30.64
CA ARG A 135 16.46 13.54 -30.20
C ARG A 135 16.60 15.03 -29.89
N VAL A 136 15.98 15.46 -28.78
CA VAL A 136 15.73 16.86 -28.40
C VAL A 136 16.93 17.82 -28.47
N LEU A 137 18.18 17.32 -28.37
CA LEU A 137 19.41 18.12 -28.50
C LEU A 137 19.96 18.20 -29.94
N GLY A 138 19.42 17.44 -30.89
CA GLY A 138 19.88 17.38 -32.27
C GLY A 138 21.32 16.87 -32.37
N SER A 139 22.26 17.75 -32.66
CA SER A 139 23.71 17.49 -32.69
C SER A 139 24.50 18.25 -31.61
N LYS A 140 23.82 18.90 -30.66
CA LYS A 140 24.46 19.61 -29.54
C LYS A 140 25.15 18.59 -28.60
N PRO A 141 26.35 18.89 -28.08
CA PRO A 141 27.04 18.04 -27.13
C PRO A 141 26.18 17.61 -25.93
N LEU A 142 26.21 16.31 -25.65
CA LEU A 142 25.66 15.68 -24.46
C LEU A 142 26.77 14.85 -23.80
N SER A 143 26.85 14.86 -22.48
CA SER A 143 27.68 13.92 -21.73
C SER A 143 26.86 13.32 -20.59
N VAL A 144 26.80 11.99 -20.52
CA VAL A 144 26.24 11.27 -19.38
C VAL A 144 27.39 10.70 -18.56
N VAL A 145 27.49 11.13 -17.31
CA VAL A 145 28.54 10.78 -16.35
C VAL A 145 27.96 9.86 -15.30
N ARG A 146 28.43 8.61 -15.28
CA ARG A 146 28.09 7.57 -14.30
C ARG A 146 29.20 7.44 -13.26
N GLY A 147 28.83 7.38 -11.99
CA GLY A 147 29.62 6.74 -10.92
C GLY A 147 29.07 5.34 -10.64
N ASN A 148 29.79 4.52 -9.88
CA ASN A 148 29.23 3.27 -9.38
C ASN A 148 28.29 3.60 -8.21
N SER A 149 27.00 3.75 -8.49
CA SER A 149 25.98 4.11 -7.49
C SER A 149 25.92 3.12 -6.32
N PHE A 150 26.28 1.85 -6.57
CA PHE A 150 26.29 0.76 -5.59
C PHE A 150 27.68 0.48 -4.99
N LEU A 151 28.67 1.37 -5.18
CA LEU A 151 30.08 1.14 -4.78
C LEU A 151 30.26 0.83 -3.28
N GLY A 152 29.41 1.42 -2.42
CA GLY A 152 29.40 1.08 -0.99
C GLY A 152 28.92 -0.35 -0.71
N GLN A 153 27.94 -0.83 -1.48
CA GLN A 153 27.39 -2.19 -1.38
C GLN A 153 28.34 -3.22 -2.00
N TRP A 154 29.01 -2.89 -3.11
CA TRP A 154 30.11 -3.68 -3.66
C TRP A 154 31.26 -3.85 -2.65
N ARG A 155 31.74 -2.76 -2.04
CA ARG A 155 32.78 -2.82 -0.99
C ARG A 155 32.33 -3.57 0.26
N ALA A 156 31.05 -3.46 0.64
CA ALA A 156 30.48 -4.23 1.74
C ALA A 156 30.39 -5.73 1.41
N LEU A 157 30.09 -6.09 0.17
CA LEU A 157 30.12 -7.48 -0.32
C LEU A 157 31.54 -8.04 -0.31
N GLU A 158 32.52 -7.30 -0.84
CA GLU A 158 33.94 -7.67 -0.83
C GLU A 158 34.48 -7.84 0.60
N ALA A 159 34.07 -6.98 1.54
CA ALA A 159 34.40 -7.13 2.96
C ALA A 159 33.70 -8.35 3.60
N ALA A 160 32.49 -8.70 3.16
CA ALA A 160 31.73 -9.85 3.65
C ALA A 160 32.20 -11.20 3.08
N GLU A 161 33.06 -11.23 2.06
CA GLU A 161 33.65 -12.49 1.54
C GLU A 161 34.56 -13.21 2.56
N ALA A 162 34.86 -12.59 3.70
CA ALA A 162 35.59 -13.22 4.80
C ALA A 162 34.77 -14.25 5.60
N ASP A 163 33.46 -14.00 5.82
CA ASP A 163 32.66 -14.70 6.83
C ASP A 163 31.30 -15.25 6.34
N ALA A 164 30.85 -14.90 5.11
CA ALA A 164 29.55 -15.32 4.56
C ALA A 164 29.61 -16.59 3.69
N SER A 165 28.47 -17.25 3.46
CA SER A 165 28.43 -18.49 2.66
C SER A 165 28.64 -18.21 1.16
N PRO A 166 29.36 -19.09 0.43
CA PRO A 166 29.59 -18.91 -1.01
C PRO A 166 28.32 -18.90 -1.87
N ALA A 167 27.18 -19.38 -1.38
CA ALA A 167 25.91 -19.33 -2.11
C ALA A 167 25.25 -17.94 -2.00
N ASP A 168 25.21 -17.39 -0.79
CA ASP A 168 24.63 -16.07 -0.52
C ASP A 168 25.49 -14.95 -1.12
N LEU A 169 26.82 -15.12 -1.09
CA LEU A 169 27.78 -14.24 -1.76
C LEU A 169 27.60 -14.26 -3.29
N ARG A 170 27.32 -15.41 -3.91
CA ARG A 170 26.97 -15.47 -5.33
C ARG A 170 25.64 -14.78 -5.61
N LEU A 171 24.57 -15.09 -4.88
CA LEU A 171 23.27 -14.47 -5.11
C LEU A 171 23.31 -12.95 -4.93
N ARG A 172 24.03 -12.45 -3.91
CA ARG A 172 24.25 -11.00 -3.71
C ARG A 172 25.11 -10.38 -4.81
N ARG A 173 26.18 -11.06 -5.27
CA ARG A 173 27.00 -10.62 -6.42
C ARG A 173 26.17 -10.53 -7.70
N ASP A 174 25.36 -11.54 -7.99
CA ASP A 174 24.50 -11.60 -9.18
C ASP A 174 23.39 -10.54 -9.14
N MET A 175 22.81 -10.24 -7.97
CA MET A 175 21.84 -9.16 -7.80
C MET A 175 22.49 -7.77 -7.93
N LEU A 176 23.62 -7.53 -7.25
CA LEU A 176 24.36 -6.27 -7.37
C LEU A 176 24.86 -6.02 -8.79
N GLN A 177 25.28 -7.07 -9.50
CA GLN A 177 25.63 -6.98 -10.92
C GLN A 177 24.41 -6.60 -11.77
N LYS A 178 23.25 -7.23 -11.58
CA LYS A 178 22.02 -6.88 -12.33
C LYS A 178 21.55 -5.45 -12.05
N TYR A 179 21.70 -4.95 -10.82
CA TYR A 179 21.40 -3.55 -10.51
C TYR A 179 22.42 -2.59 -11.14
N ASP A 180 23.71 -2.94 -11.18
CA ASP A 180 24.73 -2.14 -11.88
C ASP A 180 24.51 -2.11 -13.40
N GLU A 181 24.13 -3.24 -14.00
CA GLU A 181 23.78 -3.40 -15.42
C GLU A 181 22.54 -2.57 -15.79
N GLU A 182 21.48 -2.60 -14.96
CA GLU A 182 20.24 -1.84 -15.23
C GLU A 182 20.45 -0.33 -15.03
N ASP A 183 21.18 0.08 -13.99
CA ASP A 183 21.54 1.49 -13.79
C ASP A 183 22.45 2.01 -14.92
N GLU A 184 23.42 1.21 -15.37
CA GLU A 184 24.20 1.51 -16.57
C GLU A 184 23.29 1.62 -17.81
N ARG A 185 22.31 0.72 -17.97
CA ARG A 185 21.35 0.75 -19.10
C ARG A 185 20.52 2.03 -19.11
N LEU A 186 20.00 2.47 -17.97
CA LEU A 186 19.22 3.72 -17.83
C LEU A 186 20.08 4.97 -18.10
N LYS A 187 21.35 4.95 -17.69
CA LYS A 187 22.32 6.02 -18.01
C LYS A 187 22.71 6.01 -19.49
N LYS A 188 22.88 4.84 -20.11
CA LYS A 188 23.11 4.71 -21.56
C LYS A 188 21.87 5.07 -22.41
N LYS A 189 20.63 4.83 -21.93
CA LYS A 189 19.38 5.26 -22.58
C LYS A 189 19.38 6.77 -22.87
N GLN A 190 19.87 7.58 -21.91
CA GLN A 190 19.89 9.04 -22.01
C GLN A 190 20.80 9.57 -23.14
N LEU A 191 21.77 8.80 -23.62
CA LEU A 191 22.58 9.16 -24.79
C LEU A 191 21.72 9.42 -26.05
N ALA A 192 20.52 8.83 -26.13
CA ALA A 192 19.60 9.04 -27.23
C ALA A 192 19.06 10.48 -27.37
N LEU A 193 19.16 11.32 -26.33
CA LEU A 193 18.73 12.73 -26.40
C LEU A 193 19.49 13.55 -27.46
N SER A 194 20.69 13.11 -27.86
CA SER A 194 21.52 13.74 -28.90
C SER A 194 21.97 12.74 -29.98
N ARG A 195 22.58 13.27 -31.04
CA ARG A 195 23.43 12.56 -32.00
C ARG A 195 24.93 12.73 -31.71
N ASN A 196 25.27 13.64 -30.79
CA ASN A 196 26.62 13.95 -30.33
C ASN A 196 26.66 13.73 -28.81
N ALA A 197 26.66 12.46 -28.40
CA ALA A 197 26.56 12.04 -27.01
C ALA A 197 27.80 11.26 -26.57
N LYS A 198 28.34 11.59 -25.40
CA LYS A 198 29.46 10.93 -24.75
C LYS A 198 28.98 10.21 -23.50
N TYR A 199 29.54 9.03 -23.24
CA TYR A 199 29.37 8.28 -22.00
C TYR A 199 30.69 8.30 -21.21
N VAL A 200 30.63 8.55 -19.91
CA VAL A 200 31.79 8.64 -19.02
C VAL A 200 31.49 7.83 -17.75
N HIS A 201 32.33 6.86 -17.40
CA HIS A 201 32.15 6.01 -16.22
C HIS A 201 33.32 6.20 -15.25
N ILE A 202 33.00 6.43 -13.97
CA ILE A 202 33.93 6.69 -12.87
C ILE A 202 33.71 5.60 -11.80
N PRO A 203 34.20 4.37 -12.00
CA PRO A 203 33.87 3.22 -11.15
C PRO A 203 34.42 3.32 -9.71
N ASP A 204 35.37 4.23 -9.46
CA ASP A 204 35.94 4.54 -8.15
C ASP A 204 35.11 5.54 -7.32
N CYS A 205 34.09 6.17 -7.92
CA CYS A 205 33.24 7.18 -7.30
C CYS A 205 31.80 6.68 -7.10
N GLY A 206 31.21 7.02 -5.95
CA GLY A 206 29.78 6.77 -5.66
C GLY A 206 28.86 7.84 -6.26
N HIS A 207 27.58 7.78 -5.86
CA HIS A 207 26.49 8.63 -6.40
C HIS A 207 26.73 10.15 -6.36
N HIS A 208 27.53 10.67 -5.42
CA HIS A 208 27.79 12.11 -5.29
C HIS A 208 28.94 12.62 -6.19
N VAL A 209 28.97 12.20 -7.46
CA VAL A 209 30.01 12.55 -8.44
C VAL A 209 30.30 14.07 -8.50
N VAL A 210 29.29 14.93 -8.37
CA VAL A 210 29.45 16.40 -8.36
C VAL A 210 30.29 16.90 -7.17
N ARG A 211 30.19 16.26 -6.00
CA ARG A 211 30.90 16.64 -4.77
C ARG A 211 32.30 16.02 -4.69
N ASP A 212 32.41 14.78 -5.18
CA ASP A 212 33.55 13.90 -4.95
C ASP A 212 34.50 13.84 -6.15
N ARG A 213 33.98 13.99 -7.38
CA ARG A 213 34.74 14.10 -8.64
C ARG A 213 34.31 15.30 -9.52
N PRO A 214 34.29 16.54 -8.96
CA PRO A 214 33.95 17.75 -9.70
C PRO A 214 34.93 18.04 -10.86
N ASP A 215 36.14 17.48 -10.82
CA ASP A 215 37.13 17.55 -11.88
C ASP A 215 36.61 16.98 -13.20
N VAL A 216 35.92 15.83 -13.16
CA VAL A 216 35.40 15.17 -14.36
C VAL A 216 34.21 15.95 -14.94
N VAL A 217 33.32 16.44 -14.08
CA VAL A 217 32.17 17.26 -14.51
C VAL A 217 32.63 18.58 -15.14
N ALA A 218 33.63 19.24 -14.55
CA ALA A 218 34.25 20.45 -15.11
C ALA A 218 35.00 20.19 -16.43
N ALA A 219 35.62 19.01 -16.60
CA ALA A 219 36.29 18.63 -17.83
C ALA A 219 35.29 18.41 -18.99
N GLU A 220 34.12 17.81 -18.75
CA GLU A 220 33.12 17.66 -19.81
C GLU A 220 32.49 19.00 -20.22
N VAL A 221 32.24 19.92 -19.28
CA VAL A 221 31.82 21.30 -19.63
C VAL A 221 32.89 21.99 -20.48
N GLN A 222 34.18 21.82 -20.14
CA GLN A 222 35.30 22.36 -20.91
C GLN A 222 35.40 21.75 -22.32
N ASN A 223 35.07 20.46 -22.49
CA ASN A 223 34.98 19.84 -23.82
C ASN A 223 33.88 20.49 -24.68
N MET A 224 32.72 20.78 -24.09
CA MET A 224 31.59 21.40 -24.80
C MET A 224 31.89 22.84 -25.24
N THR A 225 32.55 23.63 -24.39
CA THR A 225 32.93 25.02 -24.74
C THR A 225 34.07 25.06 -25.76
N SER A 226 35.06 24.16 -25.63
CA SER A 226 36.18 24.06 -26.59
C SER A 226 35.72 23.76 -28.01
N LEU A 227 34.71 22.89 -28.18
CA LEU A 227 34.11 22.58 -29.47
C LEU A 227 33.39 23.77 -30.12
N GLN A 228 32.80 24.68 -29.34
CA GLN A 228 32.09 25.84 -29.86
C GLN A 228 33.04 26.94 -30.37
N TYR A 229 34.17 27.15 -29.71
CA TYR A 229 35.15 28.17 -30.13
C TYR A 229 36.04 27.74 -31.31
N ALA A 230 36.15 26.44 -31.60
CA ALA A 230 36.92 25.92 -32.74
C ALA A 230 36.32 26.27 -34.12
N LEU A 231 35.03 26.61 -34.21
CA LEU A 231 34.32 26.87 -35.47
C LEU A 231 34.15 28.36 -35.83
N LEU A 232 34.32 29.27 -34.86
CA LEU A 232 34.22 30.72 -35.07
C LEU A 232 35.24 31.32 -36.07
N PRO A 233 36.46 30.77 -36.30
CA PRO A 233 37.38 31.28 -37.32
C PRO A 233 37.00 30.99 -38.79
N LEU A 234 36.04 30.09 -39.06
CA LEU A 234 35.83 29.52 -40.40
C LEU A 234 34.77 30.21 -41.27
N LEU A 235 34.05 31.22 -40.76
CA LEU A 235 32.98 31.92 -41.48
C LEU A 235 33.04 33.46 -41.32
N GLY A 236 34.22 34.06 -41.53
CA GLY A 236 34.39 35.52 -41.62
C GLY A 236 35.85 35.93 -41.78
N GLY A 237 36.28 36.33 -42.98
CA GLY A 237 37.71 36.41 -43.33
C GLY A 237 38.34 37.82 -43.36
N ALA A 238 39.67 37.83 -43.16
CA ALA A 238 40.66 38.90 -43.42
C ALA A 238 40.52 40.21 -42.59
N LEU A 239 41.54 40.64 -41.83
CA LEU A 239 42.88 41.06 -42.27
C LEU A 239 43.91 41.12 -41.10
N ALA A 240 45.17 41.42 -41.43
CA ALA A 240 46.38 41.48 -40.57
C ALA A 240 46.80 40.10 -39.99
N GLN A 241 47.89 39.43 -40.41
CA GLN A 241 49.31 39.76 -40.67
C GLN A 241 50.26 39.44 -39.50
N ASP A 242 51.40 38.89 -39.91
CA ASP A 242 52.65 38.58 -39.19
C ASP A 242 52.66 37.43 -38.16
N ALA A 243 53.70 36.59 -38.29
CA ALA A 243 54.02 35.40 -37.48
C ALA A 243 55.40 35.60 -36.81
N PRO A 244 55.89 34.71 -35.90
CA PRO A 244 56.50 33.46 -36.38
C PRO A 244 56.43 32.21 -35.44
N HIS A 245 56.52 31.05 -36.08
CA HIS A 245 57.13 29.76 -35.69
C HIS A 245 57.50 29.42 -34.22
N LEU A 246 57.15 28.18 -33.84
CA LEU A 246 58.11 27.16 -33.38
C LEU A 246 57.59 25.75 -33.73
N SER A 247 58.44 24.72 -33.70
CA SER A 247 58.20 23.42 -34.37
C SER A 247 58.79 22.21 -33.63
N TYR A 248 58.66 21.02 -34.25
CA TYR A 248 59.03 19.66 -33.83
C TYR A 248 57.97 18.98 -32.93
N ASP A 249 57.34 17.84 -33.24
CA ASP A 249 57.61 16.63 -34.08
C ASP A 249 58.01 15.39 -33.23
N LEU A 250 57.81 14.19 -33.78
CA LEU A 250 57.58 12.92 -33.06
C LEU A 250 58.83 12.01 -32.93
N ASP A 251 58.58 10.87 -32.27
CA ASP A 251 59.35 9.60 -32.23
C ASP A 251 60.57 9.45 -31.29
N ALA A 252 60.79 8.17 -30.94
CA ALA A 252 61.77 7.59 -30.02
C ALA A 252 61.58 7.94 -28.52
N ILE A 253 61.92 7.08 -27.55
CA ILE A 253 62.75 5.85 -27.61
C ILE A 253 61.99 4.65 -27.02
N ALA A 254 62.11 3.49 -27.68
CA ALA A 254 62.03 2.18 -27.05
C ALA A 254 63.39 1.50 -27.24
N ASP A 255 63.95 0.86 -26.21
CA ASP A 255 65.06 -0.11 -26.36
C ASP A 255 65.36 -0.91 -25.07
N ALA A 256 66.00 -2.07 -25.24
CA ALA A 256 66.74 -2.89 -24.26
C ALA A 256 66.01 -3.65 -23.11
N GLU A 257 65.33 -4.76 -23.47
CA GLU A 257 65.72 -6.18 -23.18
C GLU A 257 66.09 -6.70 -21.74
N PRO A 258 66.00 -8.03 -21.46
CA PRO A 258 65.67 -8.54 -20.10
C PRO A 258 66.67 -9.60 -19.51
N LEU A 259 66.13 -10.57 -18.73
CA LEU A 259 66.74 -11.54 -17.78
C LEU A 259 67.06 -10.93 -16.39
N VAL A 260 66.88 -11.63 -15.27
CA VAL A 260 67.04 -13.08 -15.01
C VAL A 260 65.79 -13.76 -14.39
N VAL A 261 65.57 -15.02 -14.75
CA VAL A 261 64.58 -15.96 -14.15
C VAL A 261 65.26 -16.81 -13.07
N PRO A 262 64.57 -17.23 -11.98
CA PRO A 262 63.75 -18.45 -12.06
C PRO A 262 62.31 -18.27 -11.52
N GLY A 263 61.29 -18.91 -12.11
CA GLY A 263 61.33 -19.84 -13.25
C GLY A 263 60.05 -19.85 -14.10
N ALA A 264 60.26 -19.98 -15.41
CA ALA A 264 59.41 -20.53 -16.49
C ALA A 264 57.89 -20.14 -16.52
N TYR A 265 57.30 -19.57 -17.60
CA TYR A 265 57.34 -19.93 -19.04
C TYR A 265 56.92 -21.41 -19.28
N ILE A 266 56.14 -21.83 -20.30
CA ILE A 266 55.65 -21.15 -21.52
C ILE A 266 54.41 -21.89 -22.10
N VAL A 267 53.43 -21.14 -22.64
CA VAL A 267 52.67 -21.31 -23.91
C VAL A 267 52.16 -22.72 -24.38
N GLU A 268 50.82 -22.82 -24.57
CA GLU A 268 50.00 -23.55 -25.61
C GLU A 268 50.20 -25.09 -25.84
N PHE A 269 49.36 -25.88 -26.53
CA PHE A 269 48.15 -25.64 -27.38
C PHE A 269 47.16 -26.84 -27.31
N GLU A 270 45.97 -26.62 -27.89
CA GLU A 270 45.02 -27.60 -28.48
C GLU A 270 44.07 -28.44 -27.59
N ASP A 271 42.95 -28.79 -28.23
CA ASP A 271 41.74 -29.42 -27.68
C ASP A 271 41.71 -30.92 -28.02
N ASN A 272 41.17 -31.75 -27.13
CA ASN A 272 40.60 -33.06 -27.45
C ASN A 272 39.81 -33.66 -26.25
N GLU A 273 38.54 -33.93 -26.52
CA GLU A 273 37.54 -34.72 -25.81
C GLU A 273 37.93 -35.60 -24.59
N ASN A 274 37.24 -35.32 -23.47
CA ASN A 274 36.42 -36.30 -22.71
C ASN A 274 37.04 -37.16 -21.58
N THR A 275 36.16 -37.63 -20.70
CA THR A 275 36.32 -38.59 -19.59
C THR A 275 37.07 -38.14 -18.33
N SER A 276 36.30 -37.53 -17.43
CA SER A 276 36.20 -37.88 -15.99
C SER A 276 37.47 -38.33 -15.24
N ASP A 277 38.04 -37.44 -14.42
CA ASP A 277 38.29 -37.81 -13.01
C ASP A 277 38.26 -36.60 -12.05
N VAL A 278 37.33 -36.65 -11.08
CA VAL A 278 37.13 -35.56 -10.11
C VAL A 278 38.19 -35.63 -9.01
N GLU A 279 38.64 -36.83 -8.63
CA GLU A 279 39.55 -37.01 -7.49
C GLU A 279 40.98 -36.56 -7.84
N VAL A 280 41.44 -36.82 -9.07
CA VAL A 280 42.71 -36.30 -9.61
C VAL A 280 42.69 -34.76 -9.72
N THR A 281 41.54 -34.18 -10.08
CA THR A 281 41.36 -32.73 -10.17
C THR A 281 41.39 -32.08 -8.79
N ALA A 282 40.67 -32.66 -7.82
CA ALA A 282 40.69 -32.24 -6.42
C ALA A 282 42.11 -32.31 -5.81
N GLN A 283 42.85 -33.39 -6.07
CA GLN A 283 44.22 -33.54 -5.58
C GLN A 283 45.14 -32.44 -6.14
N ARG A 284 45.13 -32.20 -7.46
CA ARG A 284 45.94 -31.15 -8.10
C ARG A 284 45.65 -29.74 -7.58
N ILE A 285 44.40 -29.44 -7.21
CA ILE A 285 44.02 -28.16 -6.60
C ILE A 285 44.55 -28.08 -5.16
N SER A 286 44.48 -29.18 -4.39
CA SER A 286 44.96 -29.21 -3.00
C SER A 286 46.48 -29.05 -2.85
N GLU A 287 47.25 -29.32 -3.90
CA GLU A 287 48.72 -29.19 -3.92
C GLU A 287 49.21 -27.79 -4.34
N MET A 288 48.31 -26.86 -4.71
CA MET A 288 48.69 -25.50 -5.12
C MET A 288 48.97 -24.57 -3.92
N PRO A 289 50.12 -23.87 -3.84
CA PRO A 289 50.54 -23.10 -2.67
C PRO A 289 49.73 -21.83 -2.37
N ARG A 290 48.71 -21.51 -3.18
CA ARG A 290 47.71 -20.45 -2.90
C ARG A 290 46.38 -20.99 -2.33
N ILE A 291 46.15 -22.30 -2.38
CA ILE A 291 44.99 -22.96 -1.77
C ILE A 291 45.37 -23.34 -0.33
N ARG A 292 44.67 -22.78 0.66
CA ARG A 292 45.02 -22.97 2.08
C ARG A 292 44.24 -24.07 2.80
N LYS A 293 43.09 -24.49 2.24
CA LYS A 293 42.24 -25.63 2.65
C LYS A 293 41.16 -25.86 1.58
N MET A 294 40.54 -27.04 1.59
CA MET A 294 39.44 -27.44 0.70
C MET A 294 38.58 -28.51 1.39
N TRP A 295 37.28 -28.58 1.08
CA TRP A 295 36.34 -29.55 1.65
C TRP A 295 35.31 -30.04 0.60
N PRO A 296 34.94 -31.33 0.56
CA PRO A 296 33.86 -31.84 -0.26
C PRO A 296 32.51 -31.82 0.47
N VAL A 297 31.41 -31.69 -0.28
CA VAL A 297 30.04 -31.87 0.22
C VAL A 297 29.48 -33.22 -0.26
N ARG A 298 28.71 -33.91 0.58
CA ARG A 298 27.98 -35.15 0.26
C ARG A 298 26.59 -35.12 0.91
N ILE A 299 25.62 -35.80 0.30
CA ILE A 299 24.25 -35.97 0.83
C ILE A 299 23.89 -37.46 0.78
N TYR A 300 23.02 -37.91 1.68
CA TYR A 300 22.54 -39.29 1.86
C TYR A 300 21.01 -39.33 1.75
N GLU A 301 20.44 -40.49 1.39
CA GLU A 301 18.99 -40.75 1.42
C GLU A 301 18.59 -41.63 2.61
N LEU A 302 17.35 -41.47 3.10
CA LEU A 302 16.74 -42.22 4.20
C LEU A 302 15.24 -42.52 3.89
N PRO A 303 14.59 -43.48 4.59
CA PRO A 303 13.64 -44.39 3.95
C PRO A 303 12.15 -43.97 3.97
N LYS A 304 11.32 -44.79 3.32
CA LYS A 304 9.85 -44.70 3.29
C LYS A 304 9.22 -45.58 4.38
N ASP A 305 8.16 -45.08 5.01
CA ASP A 305 7.24 -45.83 5.87
C ASP A 305 5.80 -45.77 5.31
N GLU A 306 5.02 -46.83 5.52
CA GLU A 306 3.55 -46.86 5.38
C GLU A 306 2.88 -46.71 6.77
N PHE A 307 1.59 -46.33 6.86
CA PHE A 307 0.60 -47.00 7.74
C PHE A 307 -0.86 -46.49 7.52
N VAL A 308 -1.81 -46.99 8.34
CA VAL A 308 -3.24 -47.21 8.00
C VAL A 308 -4.21 -46.32 8.81
N TRP A 309 -5.43 -46.11 8.29
CA TRP A 309 -6.50 -45.25 8.84
C TRP A 309 -7.51 -45.94 9.79
N ALA A 310 -8.05 -45.16 10.75
CA ALA A 310 -9.33 -45.36 11.44
C ALA A 310 -9.85 -44.01 12.00
N GLY A 311 -11.17 -43.81 12.17
CA GLY A 311 -11.80 -42.50 12.44
C GLY A 311 -12.57 -42.36 13.77
N ASN A 312 -12.82 -41.11 14.18
CA ASN A 312 -13.57 -40.67 15.37
C ASN A 312 -14.14 -39.24 15.10
N ALA A 313 -15.32 -38.87 15.62
CA ALA A 313 -15.88 -37.52 15.48
C ALA A 313 -15.03 -36.43 16.16
N GLU A 314 -14.38 -36.75 17.27
CA GLU A 314 -13.36 -35.89 17.91
C GLU A 314 -12.14 -35.71 16.98
N ALA A 315 -11.84 -36.73 16.17
CA ALA A 315 -10.84 -36.63 15.12
C ALA A 315 -11.32 -35.79 13.91
N THR A 316 -12.61 -35.48 13.75
CA THR A 316 -13.09 -34.48 12.78
C THR A 316 -12.72 -33.07 13.24
N ARG A 317 -12.95 -32.73 14.52
CA ARG A 317 -12.46 -31.47 15.13
C ARG A 317 -10.91 -31.41 15.08
N SER A 318 -10.22 -32.53 15.32
CA SER A 318 -8.76 -32.62 15.14
C SER A 318 -8.31 -32.51 13.67
N ALA A 319 -9.08 -33.03 12.71
CA ALA A 319 -8.74 -32.97 11.28
C ALA A 319 -8.82 -31.56 10.72
N LEU A 320 -9.81 -30.77 11.16
CA LEU A 320 -9.90 -29.33 10.86
C LEU A 320 -8.65 -28.56 11.36
N ARG A 321 -8.08 -28.95 12.51
CA ARG A 321 -6.78 -28.41 12.99
C ARG A 321 -5.54 -29.05 12.32
N LYS A 322 -5.64 -30.26 11.74
CA LYS A 322 -4.52 -31.02 11.16
C LYS A 322 -4.31 -30.86 9.64
N ARG A 323 -5.09 -30.00 8.95
CA ARG A 323 -4.82 -29.68 7.52
C ARG A 323 -3.44 -29.02 7.32
N GLN A 324 -2.89 -28.40 8.36
CA GLN A 324 -1.52 -27.90 8.42
C GLN A 324 -0.52 -29.03 8.75
N LYS A 325 0.24 -29.47 7.75
CA LYS A 325 1.61 -29.96 7.89
C LYS A 325 2.53 -28.98 7.15
N PRO A 326 3.73 -28.67 7.66
CA PRO A 326 4.67 -27.83 6.93
C PRO A 326 5.14 -28.55 5.65
N GLY A 327 4.93 -27.90 4.50
CA GLY A 327 5.59 -28.23 3.24
C GLY A 327 6.98 -27.58 3.17
N ASN A 328 7.55 -27.51 1.96
CA ASN A 328 8.77 -26.73 1.69
C ASN A 328 8.51 -25.24 1.46
N ASP A 329 7.25 -24.82 1.31
CA ASP A 329 6.83 -23.42 1.16
C ASP A 329 6.90 -22.70 2.53
N LYS A 330 7.23 -21.41 2.51
CA LYS A 330 7.39 -20.56 3.71
C LYS A 330 6.32 -19.49 3.83
N PHE A 331 5.53 -19.22 2.79
CA PHE A 331 4.49 -18.20 2.86
C PHE A 331 3.27 -18.75 3.64
N SER A 332 3.05 -18.22 4.85
CA SER A 332 1.95 -18.69 5.69
C SER A 332 0.56 -18.57 5.03
N PRO A 333 0.23 -17.55 4.21
CA PRO A 333 -1.04 -17.52 3.47
C PRO A 333 -1.21 -18.67 2.47
N TYR A 334 -0.15 -19.13 1.79
CA TYR A 334 -0.27 -20.26 0.85
C TYR A 334 -0.47 -21.59 1.59
N VAL A 335 0.27 -21.83 2.67
CA VAL A 335 0.11 -23.03 3.51
C VAL A 335 -1.25 -23.04 4.24
N MET A 336 -1.77 -21.87 4.64
CA MET A 336 -3.09 -21.74 5.26
C MET A 336 -4.25 -22.00 4.28
N THR A 337 -4.08 -21.68 3.00
CA THR A 337 -5.10 -21.83 1.95
C THR A 337 -4.89 -23.05 1.05
N GLN A 338 -3.83 -23.84 1.29
CA GLN A 338 -3.43 -25.03 0.53
C GLN A 338 -2.97 -24.77 -0.92
N VAL A 339 -2.54 -23.54 -1.23
CA VAL A 339 -1.99 -23.18 -2.56
C VAL A 339 -0.62 -23.82 -2.80
N ASP A 340 0.13 -24.10 -1.74
CA ASP A 340 1.40 -24.83 -1.76
C ASP A 340 1.27 -26.22 -2.43
N LYS A 341 0.16 -26.92 -2.17
CA LYS A 341 -0.12 -28.26 -2.73
C LYS A 341 -0.39 -28.22 -4.23
N LEU A 342 -1.23 -27.29 -4.69
CA LEU A 342 -1.53 -27.11 -6.11
C LEU A 342 -0.28 -26.72 -6.90
N ARG A 343 0.55 -25.82 -6.36
CA ARG A 343 1.84 -25.46 -6.97
C ARG A 343 2.82 -26.63 -7.03
N ALA A 344 2.83 -27.52 -6.03
CA ALA A 344 3.63 -28.74 -6.03
C ALA A 344 3.20 -29.77 -7.10
N GLU A 345 1.94 -29.73 -7.54
CA GLU A 345 1.39 -30.54 -8.64
C GLU A 345 1.50 -29.87 -10.02
N GLY A 346 1.98 -28.61 -10.06
CA GLY A 346 2.25 -27.86 -11.29
C GLY A 346 1.15 -26.89 -11.74
N PHE A 347 0.12 -26.66 -10.91
CA PHE A 347 -0.93 -25.66 -11.19
C PHE A 347 -0.44 -24.24 -10.89
N THR A 348 -0.81 -23.28 -11.75
CA THR A 348 -0.24 -21.93 -11.80
C THR A 348 -1.25 -20.82 -12.15
N GLY A 349 -2.49 -21.16 -12.49
CA GLY A 349 -3.51 -20.27 -13.06
C GLY A 349 -3.43 -20.14 -14.60
N ALA A 350 -2.68 -21.00 -15.27
CA ALA A 350 -2.39 -20.89 -16.70
C ALA A 350 -3.66 -20.98 -17.58
N GLY A 351 -3.81 -20.04 -18.50
CA GLY A 351 -4.93 -19.96 -19.43
C GLY A 351 -6.20 -19.32 -18.87
N ILE A 352 -6.28 -19.07 -17.56
CA ILE A 352 -7.37 -18.32 -16.94
C ILE A 352 -7.05 -16.83 -16.93
N ARG A 353 -8.10 -16.00 -16.93
CA ARG A 353 -8.01 -14.53 -16.91
C ARG A 353 -8.85 -14.01 -15.74
N ILE A 354 -8.24 -13.27 -14.83
CA ILE A 354 -8.95 -12.59 -13.73
C ILE A 354 -9.40 -11.23 -14.25
N GLY A 355 -10.69 -10.92 -14.12
CA GLY A 355 -11.20 -9.55 -14.27
C GLY A 355 -11.13 -8.83 -12.92
N VAL A 356 -10.54 -7.65 -12.90
CA VAL A 356 -10.48 -6.76 -11.73
C VAL A 356 -11.24 -5.48 -12.07
N VAL A 357 -12.10 -5.02 -11.16
CA VAL A 357 -12.77 -3.72 -11.23
C VAL A 357 -12.40 -2.98 -9.94
N ASP A 358 -11.55 -1.97 -10.10
CA ASP A 358 -10.90 -1.23 -9.02
C ASP A 358 -10.49 0.16 -9.58
N SER A 359 -9.76 0.94 -8.77
CA SER A 359 -9.04 2.17 -9.12
C SER A 359 -8.13 2.08 -10.37
N GLY A 360 -7.70 0.88 -10.77
CA GLY A 360 -6.78 0.65 -11.90
C GLY A 360 -5.50 -0.06 -11.44
N VAL A 361 -4.59 -0.37 -12.37
CA VAL A 361 -3.47 -1.28 -12.10
C VAL A 361 -2.17 -0.87 -12.79
N ASP A 362 -1.11 -0.68 -12.01
CA ASP A 362 0.23 -0.51 -12.54
C ASP A 362 0.84 -1.84 -13.01
N TYR A 363 0.43 -2.27 -14.21
CA TYR A 363 1.08 -3.39 -14.92
C TYR A 363 2.57 -3.13 -15.26
N LYS A 364 3.10 -1.91 -15.02
CA LYS A 364 4.53 -1.58 -15.14
C LYS A 364 5.33 -2.04 -13.93
N HIS A 365 4.65 -2.36 -12.82
CA HIS A 365 5.26 -3.00 -11.67
C HIS A 365 5.92 -4.35 -12.06
N PRO A 366 7.16 -4.65 -11.66
CA PRO A 366 7.88 -5.85 -12.12
C PRO A 366 7.18 -7.18 -11.82
N ALA A 367 6.48 -7.27 -10.68
CA ALA A 367 5.70 -8.47 -10.33
C ALA A 367 4.42 -8.66 -11.18
N LEU A 368 3.99 -7.63 -11.92
CA LEU A 368 2.72 -7.59 -12.66
C LEU A 368 2.89 -7.70 -14.19
N GLY A 369 4.09 -8.07 -14.66
CA GLY A 369 4.43 -8.15 -16.08
C GLY A 369 5.38 -7.05 -16.55
N GLY A 370 5.82 -6.13 -15.68
CA GLY A 370 6.96 -5.23 -15.94
C GLY A 370 6.77 -4.28 -17.14
N GLY A 371 5.53 -3.91 -17.44
CA GLY A 371 5.15 -3.00 -18.53
C GLY A 371 4.49 -3.70 -19.71
N CYS A 372 4.38 -5.02 -19.67
CA CYS A 372 3.61 -5.79 -20.63
C CYS A 372 2.11 -5.65 -20.31
N PHE A 373 1.35 -5.01 -21.21
CA PHE A 373 -0.11 -4.99 -21.23
C PHE A 373 -0.64 -5.41 -22.60
N GLY A 374 -1.73 -6.16 -22.63
CA GLY A 374 -2.33 -6.70 -23.85
C GLY A 374 -2.13 -8.21 -24.06
N GLU A 375 -2.66 -8.75 -25.16
CA GLU A 375 -2.71 -10.19 -25.41
C GLU A 375 -1.31 -10.86 -25.40
N GLY A 376 -1.10 -11.77 -24.44
CA GLY A 376 0.18 -12.44 -24.20
C GLY A 376 0.94 -11.94 -22.96
N CYS A 377 0.51 -10.83 -22.35
CA CYS A 377 1.04 -10.31 -21.10
C CYS A 377 0.33 -10.90 -19.87
N LEU A 378 0.92 -10.72 -18.67
CA LEU A 378 0.33 -11.16 -17.40
C LEU A 378 -1.01 -10.45 -17.14
N ILE A 379 -1.07 -9.13 -17.39
CA ILE A 379 -2.31 -8.37 -17.44
C ILE A 379 -2.71 -8.22 -18.91
N GLY A 380 -3.54 -9.16 -19.37
CA GLY A 380 -3.85 -9.31 -20.80
C GLY A 380 -4.84 -8.31 -21.38
N TYR A 381 -5.72 -7.74 -20.55
CA TYR A 381 -6.84 -6.87 -20.96
C TYR A 381 -7.25 -5.96 -19.80
N GLY A 382 -7.87 -4.83 -20.12
CA GLY A 382 -8.47 -3.88 -19.18
C GLY A 382 -8.96 -2.63 -19.93
N THR A 383 -9.60 -1.72 -19.22
CA THR A 383 -10.07 -0.41 -19.72
C THR A 383 -10.25 0.50 -18.50
N ASP A 384 -10.08 1.81 -18.66
CA ASP A 384 -10.54 2.78 -17.67
C ASP A 384 -11.98 3.20 -17.99
N LEU A 385 -12.88 3.07 -17.00
CA LEU A 385 -14.29 3.40 -17.14
C LEU A 385 -14.63 4.85 -16.74
N VAL A 386 -13.68 5.60 -16.18
CA VAL A 386 -13.92 6.92 -15.57
C VAL A 386 -12.83 7.98 -15.80
N GLY A 387 -11.58 7.62 -16.06
CA GLY A 387 -10.47 8.53 -16.37
C GLY A 387 -9.58 8.87 -15.17
N ASP A 388 -8.26 8.96 -15.39
CA ASP A 388 -7.19 9.35 -14.44
C ASP A 388 -7.55 10.45 -13.41
N GLU A 389 -8.34 11.46 -13.81
CA GLU A 389 -8.70 12.61 -12.95
C GLU A 389 -10.04 12.43 -12.20
N TYR A 390 -10.72 11.29 -12.32
CA TYR A 390 -12.05 11.08 -11.76
C TYR A 390 -12.06 11.03 -10.23
N ASN A 391 -12.80 11.96 -9.62
CA ASN A 391 -12.89 12.14 -8.18
C ASN A 391 -14.32 11.96 -7.63
N GLY A 392 -15.22 11.39 -8.43
CA GLY A 392 -16.63 11.19 -8.08
C GLY A 392 -17.50 12.46 -8.13
N ARG A 393 -16.94 13.63 -8.48
CA ARG A 393 -17.70 14.89 -8.68
C ARG A 393 -17.53 15.52 -10.06
N ASN A 394 -16.48 15.17 -10.80
CA ASN A 394 -16.31 15.54 -12.20
C ASN A 394 -16.95 14.52 -13.16
N ALA A 395 -17.13 14.91 -14.42
CA ALA A 395 -17.64 14.00 -15.45
C ALA A 395 -16.59 12.94 -15.82
N PRO A 396 -16.97 11.66 -15.98
CA PRO A 396 -16.04 10.60 -16.36
C PRO A 396 -15.56 10.76 -17.81
N VAL A 397 -14.29 10.41 -18.05
CA VAL A 397 -13.60 10.42 -19.34
C VAL A 397 -12.96 9.03 -19.56
N PRO A 398 -13.73 8.02 -20.01
CA PRO A 398 -13.25 6.64 -20.13
C PRO A 398 -12.22 6.45 -21.26
N ASP A 399 -11.24 5.56 -21.08
CA ASP A 399 -10.36 5.11 -22.16
C ASP A 399 -9.95 3.61 -22.06
N LEU A 400 -8.92 3.19 -22.79
CA LEU A 400 -8.53 1.79 -23.01
C LEU A 400 -7.25 1.36 -22.24
N ASP A 401 -6.62 2.25 -21.47
CA ASP A 401 -5.46 1.96 -20.64
C ASP A 401 -5.88 1.87 -19.15
N PRO A 402 -5.93 0.69 -18.52
CA PRO A 402 -6.31 0.53 -17.12
C PRO A 402 -5.19 0.94 -16.14
N HIS A 403 -4.16 1.65 -16.62
CA HIS A 403 -2.99 2.02 -15.84
C HIS A 403 -3.32 3.10 -14.80
N GLU A 404 -3.06 2.81 -13.53
CA GLU A 404 -3.22 3.79 -12.46
C GLU A 404 -1.97 3.87 -11.58
N GLY A 405 -1.57 5.10 -11.23
CA GLY A 405 -0.34 5.38 -10.48
C GLY A 405 -0.52 6.30 -9.26
N CYS A 406 -1.76 6.54 -8.83
CA CYS A 406 -2.10 7.61 -7.87
C CYS A 406 -2.55 7.09 -6.50
N ASN A 407 -3.55 6.21 -6.47
CA ASN A 407 -4.17 5.58 -5.30
C ASN A 407 -3.58 4.16 -5.10
N GLY A 408 -3.41 3.42 -6.20
CA GLY A 408 -2.69 2.16 -6.28
C GLY A 408 -3.46 0.94 -5.80
N HIS A 409 -4.74 1.06 -5.43
CA HIS A 409 -5.48 -0.03 -4.78
C HIS A 409 -5.62 -1.27 -5.69
N GLY A 410 -5.92 -1.08 -6.98
CA GLY A 410 -5.96 -2.19 -7.93
C GLY A 410 -4.57 -2.76 -8.27
N THR A 411 -3.50 -1.98 -8.08
CA THR A 411 -2.11 -2.46 -8.10
C THR A 411 -1.82 -3.39 -6.93
N TYR A 412 -2.32 -3.07 -5.72
CA TYR A 412 -2.20 -3.95 -4.55
C TYR A 412 -3.01 -5.23 -4.74
N VAL A 413 -4.21 -5.12 -5.34
CA VAL A 413 -5.08 -6.26 -5.70
C VAL A 413 -4.37 -7.20 -6.69
N ALA A 414 -3.73 -6.67 -7.72
CA ALA A 414 -2.96 -7.50 -8.65
C ALA A 414 -1.68 -8.10 -8.01
N GLY A 415 -1.00 -7.35 -7.13
CA GLY A 415 0.28 -7.76 -6.52
C GLY A 415 0.21 -9.00 -5.62
N ILE A 416 -0.93 -9.19 -4.94
CA ILE A 416 -1.16 -10.31 -4.00
C ILE A 416 -1.24 -11.69 -4.70
N ILE A 417 -1.29 -11.71 -6.03
CA ILE A 417 -1.32 -12.94 -6.84
C ILE A 417 0.08 -13.69 -6.80
N VAL A 418 1.15 -13.15 -6.17
CA VAL A 418 2.56 -13.51 -6.51
C VAL A 418 3.58 -14.00 -5.43
N THR A 419 4.02 -13.22 -4.42
CA THR A 419 5.40 -13.33 -3.78
C THR A 419 5.54 -13.77 -2.29
N ASP A 420 6.79 -13.97 -1.79
CA ASP A 420 7.19 -14.54 -0.45
C ASP A 420 8.46 -13.86 0.22
N SER A 421 8.94 -14.27 1.44
CA SER A 421 9.44 -13.36 2.55
C SER A 421 10.76 -13.75 3.43
N PRO A 422 10.96 -13.58 4.80
CA PRO A 422 12.04 -12.70 5.44
C PRO A 422 12.63 -12.92 6.94
N PRO A 423 13.44 -12.01 7.60
CA PRO A 423 14.00 -12.11 9.03
C PRO A 423 14.31 -10.83 9.98
N ARG A 424 14.55 -10.95 11.33
CA ARG A 424 14.82 -9.85 12.39
C ARG A 424 16.04 -9.94 13.40
N PHE A 425 16.01 -9.22 14.58
CA PHE A 425 17.10 -8.88 15.57
C PHE A 425 16.80 -9.17 17.09
N PHE A 426 16.95 -8.22 18.10
CA PHE A 426 16.33 -8.14 19.49
C PHE A 426 17.14 -7.58 20.75
N ILE A 427 16.49 -7.24 21.93
CA ILE A 427 16.75 -6.08 22.91
C ILE A 427 16.46 -6.26 24.50
N THR A 428 15.49 -5.73 25.34
CA THR A 428 15.62 -5.41 26.87
C THR A 428 14.52 -5.69 28.02
N ASP A 429 14.86 -6.21 29.24
CA ASP A 429 14.02 -6.81 30.37
C ASP A 429 13.68 -6.05 31.74
N VAL A 430 12.41 -5.95 32.24
CA VAL A 430 11.95 -5.53 33.64
C VAL A 430 10.45 -5.97 33.94
N GLU A 431 9.53 -5.23 34.63
CA GLU A 431 8.07 -5.55 34.73
C GLU A 431 7.06 -4.37 34.87
N ASP A 432 7.04 -3.57 35.96
CA ASP A 432 6.08 -2.44 36.18
C ASP A 432 6.81 -1.08 36.37
N ASP A 433 7.49 -0.57 35.35
CA ASP A 433 8.30 0.66 35.47
C ASP A 433 7.47 1.95 35.59
N ALA A 434 7.98 2.95 36.33
CA ALA A 434 7.47 4.34 36.39
C ALA A 434 5.98 4.59 36.71
N CYS A 435 5.16 3.58 37.02
CA CYS A 435 3.76 3.74 37.44
C CYS A 435 3.56 4.45 38.80
N ASN A 436 4.64 4.81 39.49
CA ASN A 436 4.62 5.61 40.72
C ASN A 436 5.73 6.67 40.65
N ALA A 437 5.54 7.79 41.36
CA ALA A 437 6.53 8.86 41.44
C ALA A 437 7.89 8.33 41.92
N LEU A 438 8.94 8.62 41.14
CA LEU A 438 10.28 8.06 41.37
C LEU A 438 10.93 8.61 42.67
N PRO A 439 11.82 7.85 43.33
CA PRO A 439 12.48 8.25 44.58
C PRO A 439 13.17 9.62 44.56
N ASP A 440 13.26 10.29 45.71
CA ASP A 440 13.87 11.64 45.82
C ASP A 440 15.40 11.67 45.66
N ASP A 441 16.07 10.52 45.71
CA ASP A 441 17.48 10.33 45.38
C ASP A 441 17.71 9.91 43.91
N THR A 442 16.64 9.82 43.10
CA THR A 442 16.75 9.65 41.64
C THR A 442 17.49 10.86 41.03
N PRO A 443 18.56 10.66 40.24
CA PRO A 443 19.29 11.75 39.61
C PRO A 443 18.46 12.43 38.51
N ASP A 444 18.88 13.61 38.08
CA ASP A 444 18.31 14.31 36.92
C ASP A 444 18.43 13.45 35.65
N LEU A 445 17.29 13.16 35.02
CA LEU A 445 17.16 12.29 33.86
C LEU A 445 17.29 13.04 32.52
N ALA A 446 17.53 14.36 32.52
CA ALA A 446 17.54 15.19 31.30
C ALA A 446 18.62 14.86 30.26
N ASP A 447 19.71 14.21 30.70
CA ASP A 447 20.81 13.72 29.86
C ASP A 447 20.68 12.22 29.48
N TYR A 448 19.57 11.56 29.84
CA TYR A 448 19.36 10.12 29.69
C TYR A 448 18.21 9.77 28.73
N MET A 449 18.37 8.65 28.03
CA MET A 449 17.27 7.91 27.39
C MET A 449 16.74 6.90 28.42
N VAL A 450 15.51 7.08 28.88
CA VAL A 450 14.90 6.21 29.90
C VAL A 450 14.19 5.05 29.22
N LEU A 451 14.52 3.82 29.60
CA LEU A 451 13.80 2.62 29.19
C LEU A 451 12.74 2.25 30.24
N ILE A 452 11.53 1.88 29.82
CA ILE A 452 10.43 1.40 30.68
C ILE A 452 9.67 0.21 30.07
N ARG A 453 9.19 -0.72 30.90
CA ARG A 453 8.15 -1.69 30.50
C ARG A 453 6.77 -1.03 30.55
N GLU A 454 6.02 -1.15 29.46
CA GLU A 454 4.59 -0.85 29.41
C GLU A 454 3.79 -2.04 29.93
N THR A 455 2.74 -1.72 30.70
CA THR A 455 1.90 -2.65 31.44
C THR A 455 0.45 -2.21 31.27
N GLN A 456 -0.37 -3.02 30.61
CA GLN A 456 -1.78 -2.69 30.31
C GLN A 456 -2.68 -2.67 31.57
N THR A 457 -2.17 -3.08 32.73
CA THR A 457 -2.98 -3.36 33.93
C THR A 457 -2.70 -2.44 35.11
N SER A 458 -1.55 -1.76 35.14
CA SER A 458 -1.03 -1.11 36.36
C SER A 458 -1.18 0.42 36.36
N CYS A 459 -0.95 1.08 35.22
CA CYS A 459 -1.10 2.52 35.03
C CYS A 459 -1.15 2.87 33.53
N SER A 460 -1.26 4.15 33.16
CA SER A 460 -1.18 4.57 31.75
C SER A 460 0.24 4.95 31.28
N LEU A 461 0.56 4.79 30.00
CA LEU A 461 1.86 5.23 29.44
C LEU A 461 2.10 6.74 29.61
N THR A 462 1.04 7.55 29.55
CA THR A 462 1.09 8.99 29.86
C THR A 462 1.53 9.24 31.31
N GLU A 463 1.00 8.48 32.26
CA GLU A 463 1.31 8.56 33.69
C GLU A 463 2.74 8.07 34.01
N GLN A 464 3.22 7.03 33.29
CA GLN A 464 4.64 6.66 33.31
C GLN A 464 5.52 7.82 32.82
N ALA A 465 5.14 8.48 31.72
CA ALA A 465 5.87 9.62 31.17
C ALA A 465 5.85 10.86 32.07
N GLU A 466 4.72 11.19 32.71
CA GLU A 466 4.61 12.29 33.69
C GLU A 466 5.53 12.07 34.90
N ASN A 467 5.54 10.86 35.47
CA ASN A 467 6.41 10.51 36.61
C ASN A 467 7.91 10.64 36.26
N LEU A 468 8.28 10.32 35.01
CA LEU A 468 9.65 10.47 34.50
C LEU A 468 10.01 11.94 34.21
N ALA A 469 9.10 12.69 33.58
CA ALA A 469 9.27 14.13 33.33
C ALA A 469 9.47 14.92 34.64
N ALA A 470 8.81 14.51 35.72
CA ALA A 470 9.00 15.08 37.07
C ALA A 470 10.41 14.87 37.66
N LYS A 471 11.25 14.00 37.08
CA LYS A 471 12.69 13.85 37.38
C LYS A 471 13.58 14.33 36.23
N GLY A 472 13.03 15.11 35.30
CA GLY A 472 13.77 15.75 34.21
C GLY A 472 13.88 14.92 32.92
N ALA A 473 13.26 13.74 32.82
CA ALA A 473 13.38 12.90 31.63
C ALA A 473 12.81 13.60 30.38
N ARG A 474 13.47 13.40 29.23
CA ARG A 474 13.12 14.02 27.94
C ARG A 474 13.03 13.04 26.77
N TYR A 475 13.49 11.82 26.95
CA TYR A 475 13.57 10.79 25.93
C TYR A 475 13.19 9.43 26.55
N ILE A 476 12.23 8.73 25.95
CA ILE A 476 11.69 7.47 26.48
C ILE A 476 11.78 6.35 25.42
N MET A 477 12.13 5.15 25.86
CA MET A 477 12.05 3.91 25.08
C MET A 477 11.15 2.91 25.83
N VAL A 478 10.24 2.26 25.12
CA VAL A 478 9.16 1.43 25.69
C VAL A 478 9.23 0.01 25.16
N TYR A 479 8.92 -0.99 25.98
CA TYR A 479 8.69 -2.37 25.54
C TYR A 479 7.55 -3.01 26.34
N ARG A 480 6.94 -4.07 25.81
CA ARG A 480 5.78 -4.72 26.44
C ARG A 480 6.21 -5.89 27.34
N SER A 481 5.28 -6.37 28.16
CA SER A 481 5.38 -7.67 28.86
C SER A 481 4.98 -8.88 28.00
N VAL A 482 4.51 -8.66 26.75
CA VAL A 482 4.01 -9.70 25.84
C VAL A 482 4.72 -9.70 24.47
N PRO A 483 4.94 -10.87 23.83
CA PRO A 483 5.57 -10.97 22.50
C PRO A 483 4.69 -10.41 21.38
N ASP A 484 4.85 -9.11 21.11
CA ASP A 484 4.07 -8.32 20.17
C ASP A 484 4.98 -7.49 19.23
N VAL A 485 4.48 -7.06 18.08
CA VAL A 485 5.19 -6.17 17.15
C VAL A 485 5.25 -4.76 17.76
N PRO A 486 6.30 -3.94 17.54
CA PRO A 486 6.35 -2.60 18.12
C PRO A 486 5.26 -1.74 17.49
N ILE A 487 4.29 -1.31 18.30
CA ILE A 487 3.23 -0.38 17.87
C ILE A 487 3.72 1.07 17.96
N PRO A 488 3.16 2.00 17.17
CA PRO A 488 3.38 3.43 17.37
C PRO A 488 2.92 3.83 18.79
N VAL A 489 3.82 4.49 19.52
CA VAL A 489 3.56 5.03 20.87
C VAL A 489 3.58 6.55 20.84
N ASP A 490 2.67 7.16 21.59
CA ASP A 490 2.49 8.61 21.66
C ASP A 490 2.18 9.05 23.10
N VAL A 491 2.75 10.18 23.49
CA VAL A 491 2.54 10.86 24.79
C VAL A 491 2.45 12.38 24.59
N GLN A 492 1.87 12.85 23.48
CA GLN A 492 1.74 14.27 23.08
C GLN A 492 1.23 15.25 24.15
N PHE A 493 0.58 14.76 25.21
CA PHE A 493 0.07 15.54 26.33
C PHE A 493 1.12 15.82 27.44
N VAL A 494 2.32 15.23 27.36
CA VAL A 494 3.45 15.44 28.29
C VAL A 494 4.56 16.23 27.57
N PRO A 495 4.47 17.57 27.49
CA PRO A 495 5.30 18.40 26.60
C PRO A 495 6.81 18.43 26.97
N GLU A 496 7.18 17.91 28.13
CA GLU A 496 8.57 17.70 28.56
C GLU A 496 9.26 16.58 27.76
N ILE A 497 8.50 15.60 27.24
CA ILE A 497 9.02 14.48 26.46
C ILE A 497 9.17 14.90 24.98
N ILE A 498 10.40 14.82 24.48
CA ILE A 498 10.79 15.27 23.13
C ILE A 498 10.78 14.11 22.13
N SER A 499 10.97 12.88 22.60
CA SER A 499 10.88 11.68 21.76
C SER A 499 10.51 10.46 22.60
N ILE A 500 9.65 9.63 22.03
CA ILE A 500 9.30 8.30 22.53
C ILE A 500 9.43 7.28 21.39
N GLY A 501 9.78 6.04 21.71
CA GLY A 501 9.81 4.93 20.75
C GLY A 501 9.49 3.60 21.43
N MET A 502 9.07 2.59 20.66
CA MET A 502 8.77 1.25 21.16
C MET A 502 9.65 0.18 20.49
N VAL A 503 9.90 -0.88 21.26
CA VAL A 503 10.53 -2.15 20.90
C VAL A 503 9.64 -3.32 21.40
N THR A 504 9.68 -4.51 20.77
CA THR A 504 8.96 -5.75 21.21
C THR A 504 9.38 -6.21 22.61
N SER A 505 8.78 -7.28 23.16
CA SER A 505 9.22 -7.91 24.42
C SER A 505 10.39 -8.89 24.30
N GLU A 506 10.91 -9.23 23.11
CA GLU A 506 12.19 -9.96 22.94
C GLU A 506 13.29 -8.99 22.51
N GLN A 507 12.89 -8.05 21.64
CA GLN A 507 13.35 -6.67 21.61
C GLN A 507 13.16 -5.96 22.99
N GLY A 508 12.80 -6.73 24.04
CA GLY A 508 12.40 -6.33 25.37
C GLY A 508 12.63 -7.43 26.44
N ASP A 509 13.70 -8.25 26.34
CA ASP A 509 14.13 -9.14 27.46
C ASP A 509 15.66 -9.43 27.63
N GLU A 510 16.60 -8.61 27.10
CA GLU A 510 18.05 -8.94 27.07
C GLU A 510 19.11 -7.82 27.37
N TRP A 511 18.92 -6.52 27.10
CA TRP A 511 19.91 -5.49 27.48
C TRP A 511 19.70 -4.89 28.87
N VAL A 512 18.61 -5.16 29.60
CA VAL A 512 18.62 -4.86 31.04
C VAL A 512 19.42 -5.94 31.76
N ARG A 513 19.43 -7.20 31.29
CA ARG A 513 20.42 -8.21 31.63
C ARG A 513 21.83 -7.70 31.35
N LEU A 514 22.07 -6.96 30.24
CA LEU A 514 23.35 -6.26 30.01
C LEU A 514 23.61 -5.09 30.99
N LEU A 515 22.61 -4.24 31.30
CA LEU A 515 22.76 -3.10 32.22
C LEU A 515 22.97 -3.56 33.68
N ASN A 516 22.26 -4.60 34.11
CA ASN A 516 22.42 -5.31 35.40
C ASN A 516 23.79 -6.01 35.49
N GLU A 517 24.34 -6.47 34.37
CA GLU A 517 25.74 -6.91 34.26
C GLU A 517 26.76 -5.75 34.26
N GLY A 518 26.32 -4.50 34.44
CA GLY A 518 27.15 -3.30 34.48
C GLY A 518 27.72 -2.89 33.13
N LYS A 519 27.17 -3.39 32.02
CA LYS A 519 27.64 -3.09 30.66
C LYS A 519 26.97 -1.83 30.15
N ARG A 520 27.74 -1.01 29.43
CA ARG A 520 27.21 0.18 28.76
C ARG A 520 26.51 -0.21 27.46
N VAL A 521 25.19 -0.02 27.43
CA VAL A 521 24.40 0.02 26.20
C VAL A 521 24.68 1.34 25.47
N ILE A 522 24.77 1.29 24.13
CA ILE A 522 24.87 2.47 23.27
C ILE A 522 23.85 2.28 22.14
N MET A 523 22.96 3.24 22.00
CA MET A 523 21.93 3.27 20.96
C MET A 523 22.38 4.20 19.84
N ASP A 524 22.26 3.75 18.58
CA ASP A 524 22.47 4.57 17.39
C ASP A 524 21.13 4.64 16.63
N MET A 525 20.47 5.80 16.70
CA MET A 525 19.14 6.00 16.11
C MET A 525 19.29 6.64 14.73
N THR A 526 19.15 5.82 13.69
CA THR A 526 19.02 6.33 12.32
C THR A 526 17.67 7.04 12.16
N GLU A 527 17.65 8.16 11.43
CA GLU A 527 16.41 8.84 11.05
C GLU A 527 15.48 7.87 10.31
N PHE A 528 14.17 7.86 10.63
CA PHE A 528 13.21 6.90 10.05
C PHE A 528 13.23 6.88 8.51
N SER A 529 13.40 8.04 7.88
CA SER A 529 13.54 8.24 6.43
C SER A 529 14.81 7.61 5.82
N GLN A 530 15.79 7.24 6.64
CA GLN A 530 17.09 6.69 6.24
C GLN A 530 17.35 5.29 6.83
N ALA A 531 16.45 4.77 7.66
CA ALA A 531 16.59 3.47 8.30
C ALA A 531 16.48 2.32 7.27
N PRO A 532 17.34 1.29 7.32
CA PRO A 532 17.27 0.18 6.38
C PRO A 532 16.03 -0.68 6.66
N VAL A 533 15.05 -0.63 5.76
CA VAL A 533 13.84 -1.48 5.83
C VAL A 533 14.22 -2.94 5.53
N PHE A 534 14.31 -3.74 6.59
CA PHE A 534 14.22 -5.20 6.49
C PHE A 534 12.77 -5.61 6.74
N LEU A 535 12.24 -6.49 5.88
CA LEU A 535 11.03 -7.23 6.20
C LEU A 535 11.37 -8.31 7.24
N ASP A 536 10.38 -8.74 8.02
CA ASP A 536 10.50 -9.88 8.94
C ASP A 536 9.17 -10.63 9.14
N SER A 537 9.28 -11.90 9.52
CA SER A 537 8.19 -12.86 9.71
C SER A 537 8.27 -13.44 11.13
N VAL A 538 7.83 -12.64 12.10
CA VAL A 538 7.40 -13.18 13.40
C VAL A 538 6.14 -14.03 13.16
N LEU A 539 6.09 -15.20 13.78
CA LEU A 539 4.84 -15.95 13.89
C LEU A 539 3.87 -15.15 14.77
N ASN A 540 2.75 -14.68 14.23
CA ASN A 540 1.69 -14.11 15.07
C ASN A 540 1.10 -15.24 15.93
N THR A 541 1.55 -15.32 17.19
CA THR A 541 1.14 -16.33 18.17
C THR A 541 -0.13 -15.97 18.93
N GLU A 542 -0.64 -14.75 18.78
CA GLU A 542 -1.81 -14.23 19.50
C GLU A 542 -3.11 -14.53 18.75
N ARG A 543 -3.23 -14.04 17.50
CA ARG A 543 -4.43 -14.13 16.65
C ARG A 543 -4.14 -14.73 15.26
N GLY A 544 -2.96 -15.31 15.06
CA GLY A 544 -2.54 -15.92 13.78
C GLY A 544 -3.49 -17.00 13.27
N GLY A 545 -4.09 -16.77 12.10
CA GLY A 545 -5.03 -17.71 11.47
C GLY A 545 -6.48 -17.62 11.98
N LEU A 546 -6.78 -16.66 12.85
CA LEU A 546 -8.14 -16.30 13.27
C LEU A 546 -8.69 -15.17 12.40
N LEU A 547 -9.95 -14.78 12.65
CA LEU A 547 -10.56 -13.61 12.00
C LEU A 547 -10.02 -12.33 12.63
N ASN A 548 -9.87 -11.28 11.83
CA ASN A 548 -9.48 -9.97 12.34
C ASN A 548 -10.70 -9.18 12.84
N GLU A 549 -10.50 -8.33 13.85
CA GLU A 549 -11.51 -7.48 14.47
C GLU A 549 -12.08 -6.41 13.55
N PHE A 550 -11.26 -5.81 12.66
CA PHE A 550 -11.74 -4.76 11.74
C PHE A 550 -12.60 -5.29 10.57
N THR A 551 -12.74 -6.61 10.41
CA THR A 551 -13.46 -7.17 9.26
C THR A 551 -14.90 -6.66 9.24
N SER A 552 -15.44 -6.32 8.07
CA SER A 552 -16.85 -5.94 7.97
C SER A 552 -17.72 -7.17 8.24
N TRP A 553 -18.60 -7.05 9.23
CA TRP A 553 -19.60 -8.06 9.55
C TRP A 553 -20.83 -7.88 8.68
N GLY A 554 -21.50 -8.99 8.36
CA GLY A 554 -22.90 -8.98 7.94
C GLY A 554 -23.86 -9.29 9.10
N PRO A 555 -25.07 -9.79 8.81
CA PRO A 555 -25.63 -9.99 7.48
C PRO A 555 -25.84 -8.66 6.73
N THR A 556 -26.34 -8.70 5.49
CA THR A 556 -26.87 -7.48 4.87
C THR A 556 -28.08 -6.97 5.67
N TRP A 557 -28.52 -5.74 5.39
CA TRP A 557 -29.73 -5.18 6.00
C TRP A 557 -30.95 -6.10 5.78
N GLU A 558 -31.05 -6.72 4.61
CA GLU A 558 -32.13 -7.66 4.23
C GLU A 558 -31.79 -9.13 4.58
N VAL A 559 -30.87 -9.32 5.54
CA VAL A 559 -30.49 -10.60 6.15
C VAL A 559 -29.82 -11.61 5.19
N ASP A 560 -29.23 -11.17 4.07
CA ASP A 560 -28.36 -12.03 3.27
C ASP A 560 -27.05 -12.33 4.01
N LEU A 561 -26.57 -13.57 3.84
CA LEU A 561 -25.33 -14.02 4.45
C LEU A 561 -24.12 -13.38 3.74
N LYS A 562 -23.46 -12.44 4.44
CA LYS A 562 -22.14 -11.88 4.09
C LYS A 562 -21.28 -11.72 5.36
N PRO A 563 -19.94 -11.66 5.25
CA PRO A 563 -19.15 -11.97 4.05
C PRO A 563 -19.35 -13.44 3.62
N GLN A 564 -19.07 -13.78 2.37
CA GLN A 564 -19.36 -15.15 1.88
C GLN A 564 -18.35 -16.18 2.42
N MET A 565 -17.10 -15.75 2.60
CA MET A 565 -15.95 -16.56 2.99
C MET A 565 -14.83 -15.63 3.48
N ALA A 566 -13.83 -16.19 4.17
CA ALA A 566 -12.66 -15.48 4.65
C ALA A 566 -11.38 -15.86 3.88
N ALA A 567 -10.46 -14.91 3.76
CA ALA A 567 -9.11 -15.11 3.22
C ALA A 567 -8.09 -14.28 4.02
N PRO A 568 -6.79 -14.63 4.05
CA PRO A 568 -5.79 -13.90 4.81
C PRO A 568 -5.73 -12.42 4.41
N GLY A 569 -5.93 -11.52 5.37
CA GLY A 569 -5.97 -10.07 5.18
C GLY A 569 -5.39 -9.25 6.34
N GLY A 570 -4.77 -9.91 7.34
CA GLY A 570 -4.08 -9.25 8.44
C GLY A 570 -2.55 -9.40 8.31
N SER A 571 -1.82 -8.32 8.52
CA SER A 571 -0.35 -8.25 8.42
C SER A 571 0.21 -8.85 7.13
N ILE A 572 -0.43 -8.54 6.00
CA ILE A 572 -0.05 -9.04 4.68
C ILE A 572 1.08 -8.18 4.11
N LEU A 573 2.20 -8.81 3.76
CA LEU A 573 3.19 -8.21 2.86
C LEU A 573 2.55 -8.02 1.48
N PHE A 574 2.68 -6.82 0.94
CA PHE A 574 2.26 -6.52 -0.43
C PHE A 574 3.21 -5.50 -1.07
N THR A 575 3.15 -5.44 -2.41
CA THR A 575 3.87 -4.46 -3.23
C THR A 575 3.22 -3.09 -3.08
N TYR A 576 3.99 -2.08 -2.72
CA TYR A 576 3.57 -0.69 -2.54
C TYR A 576 4.22 0.18 -3.63
N PRO A 577 3.78 1.42 -3.91
CA PRO A 577 4.41 2.22 -4.97
C PRO A 577 5.90 2.43 -4.67
N LEU A 578 6.77 2.31 -5.67
CA LEU A 578 8.22 2.40 -5.46
C LEU A 578 8.64 3.74 -4.84
N ALA A 579 7.93 4.82 -5.16
CA ALA A 579 8.11 6.16 -4.58
C ALA A 579 7.72 6.25 -3.09
N LEU A 580 7.00 5.27 -2.55
CA LEU A 580 6.52 5.19 -1.16
C LEU A 580 7.15 4.02 -0.38
N GLY A 581 8.16 3.34 -0.95
CA GLY A 581 8.91 2.26 -0.29
C GLY A 581 8.90 0.91 -1.00
N GLY A 582 8.08 0.72 -2.05
CA GLY A 582 8.07 -0.50 -2.87
C GLY A 582 7.41 -1.73 -2.25
N TYR A 583 7.44 -1.85 -0.93
CA TYR A 583 6.73 -2.86 -0.15
C TYR A 583 6.20 -2.24 1.14
N ALA A 584 5.07 -2.75 1.62
CA ALA A 584 4.55 -2.45 2.94
C ALA A 584 3.90 -3.70 3.56
N VAL A 585 3.59 -3.63 4.85
CA VAL A 585 2.78 -4.61 5.57
C VAL A 585 1.56 -3.88 6.10
N VAL A 586 0.37 -4.26 5.65
CA VAL A 586 -0.91 -3.67 6.09
C VAL A 586 -1.92 -4.77 6.40
N SER A 587 -3.05 -4.33 6.96
CA SER A 587 -4.21 -5.18 7.21
C SER A 587 -5.46 -4.56 6.61
N GLY A 588 -6.32 -5.37 6.00
CA GLY A 588 -7.57 -4.93 5.41
C GLY A 588 -8.29 -6.08 4.68
N THR A 589 -9.61 -6.00 4.58
CA THR A 589 -10.41 -6.88 3.70
C THR A 589 -10.04 -6.69 2.23
N SER A 590 -9.53 -5.51 1.86
CA SER A 590 -8.82 -5.21 0.61
C SER A 590 -7.66 -6.15 0.27
N MET A 591 -7.08 -6.85 1.25
CA MET A 591 -6.00 -7.84 1.04
C MET A 591 -6.56 -9.27 0.97
N SER A 592 -7.66 -9.56 1.67
CA SER A 592 -8.41 -10.81 1.56
C SER A 592 -9.05 -10.98 0.17
N CYS A 593 -9.60 -9.89 -0.40
CA CYS A 593 -10.28 -9.89 -1.70
C CYS A 593 -9.40 -10.42 -2.87
N PRO A 594 -8.21 -9.86 -3.15
CA PRO A 594 -7.35 -10.32 -4.24
C PRO A 594 -6.82 -11.75 -4.05
N LEU A 595 -6.55 -12.15 -2.80
CA LEU A 595 -6.13 -13.53 -2.51
C LEU A 595 -7.26 -14.51 -2.86
N THR A 596 -8.51 -14.12 -2.63
CA THR A 596 -9.70 -14.87 -3.07
C THR A 596 -9.82 -14.89 -4.60
N ALA A 597 -9.57 -13.78 -5.29
CA ALA A 597 -9.59 -13.72 -6.76
C ALA A 597 -8.49 -14.60 -7.40
N ALA A 598 -7.28 -14.62 -6.82
CA ALA A 598 -6.20 -15.50 -7.22
C ALA A 598 -6.58 -16.98 -7.04
N ALA A 599 -7.20 -17.32 -5.90
CA ALA A 599 -7.70 -18.66 -5.63
C ALA A 599 -8.76 -19.11 -6.65
N TYR A 600 -9.72 -18.23 -6.99
CA TYR A 600 -10.74 -18.51 -8.01
C TYR A 600 -10.11 -18.88 -9.36
N ALA A 601 -9.01 -18.23 -9.76
CA ALA A 601 -8.29 -18.56 -10.99
C ALA A 601 -7.59 -19.92 -10.95
N LEU A 602 -6.98 -20.30 -9.83
CA LEU A 602 -6.36 -21.62 -9.66
C LEU A 602 -7.40 -22.75 -9.75
N VAL A 603 -8.58 -22.56 -9.17
CA VAL A 603 -9.68 -23.53 -9.26
C VAL A 603 -10.27 -23.60 -10.66
N ALA A 604 -10.36 -22.47 -11.37
CA ALA A 604 -10.78 -22.43 -12.77
C ALA A 604 -9.74 -23.04 -13.73
N GLU A 605 -8.43 -23.02 -13.42
CA GLU A 605 -7.41 -23.76 -14.18
C GLU A 605 -7.62 -25.27 -14.01
N ALA A 606 -7.77 -25.73 -12.76
CA ALA A 606 -7.92 -27.14 -12.42
C ALA A 606 -9.24 -27.77 -12.93
N ARG A 607 -10.32 -26.98 -13.04
CA ARG A 607 -11.68 -27.46 -13.36
C ARG A 607 -12.23 -26.96 -14.71
N GLY A 608 -11.51 -26.07 -15.39
CA GLY A 608 -12.06 -25.21 -16.44
C GLY A 608 -12.88 -24.06 -15.88
N THR A 609 -13.19 -23.05 -16.71
CA THR A 609 -14.00 -21.90 -16.31
C THR A 609 -15.40 -22.34 -15.87
N LEU A 610 -15.78 -22.00 -14.63
CA LEU A 610 -17.09 -22.27 -14.04
C LEU A 610 -17.90 -20.98 -13.89
N GLU A 611 -19.22 -21.09 -13.87
CA GLU A 611 -20.11 -19.96 -13.55
C GLU A 611 -19.77 -19.35 -12.17
N PRO A 612 -19.89 -18.03 -11.97
CA PRO A 612 -19.52 -17.37 -10.70
C PRO A 612 -20.22 -17.98 -9.48
N SER A 613 -21.52 -18.27 -9.59
CA SER A 613 -22.30 -18.94 -8.54
C SER A 613 -21.91 -20.41 -8.32
N THR A 614 -21.17 -21.03 -9.24
CA THR A 614 -20.60 -22.38 -9.05
C THR A 614 -19.25 -22.31 -8.36
N LEU A 615 -18.42 -21.30 -8.66
CA LEU A 615 -17.22 -20.99 -7.87
C LEU A 615 -17.59 -20.62 -6.43
N GLU A 616 -18.58 -19.75 -6.22
CA GLU A 616 -19.04 -19.33 -4.88
C GLU A 616 -19.53 -20.52 -4.03
N ARG A 617 -20.32 -21.43 -4.62
CA ARG A 617 -20.76 -22.69 -3.98
C ARG A 617 -19.58 -23.61 -3.64
N LEU A 618 -18.61 -23.73 -4.54
CA LEU A 618 -17.46 -24.61 -4.41
C LEU A 618 -16.46 -24.11 -3.35
N PHE A 619 -16.16 -22.81 -3.35
CA PHE A 619 -15.30 -22.17 -2.36
C PHE A 619 -15.95 -22.11 -0.98
N SER A 620 -17.23 -21.78 -0.89
CA SER A 620 -17.96 -21.83 0.37
C SER A 620 -17.99 -23.26 0.93
N SER A 621 -18.38 -24.24 0.11
CA SER A 621 -18.56 -25.60 0.63
C SER A 621 -17.28 -26.28 1.07
N THR A 622 -16.12 -25.90 0.53
CA THR A 622 -14.80 -26.45 0.90
C THR A 622 -14.03 -25.65 1.95
N ALA A 623 -14.54 -24.46 2.33
CA ALA A 623 -13.91 -23.59 3.31
C ALA A 623 -13.74 -24.24 4.69
N SER A 624 -12.85 -23.66 5.49
CA SER A 624 -12.51 -24.11 6.84
C SER A 624 -12.95 -23.09 7.88
N PRO A 625 -14.10 -23.32 8.56
CA PRO A 625 -14.54 -22.53 9.70
C PRO A 625 -13.45 -22.40 10.76
N LYS A 626 -13.28 -21.19 11.29
CA LYS A 626 -12.32 -20.85 12.34
C LYS A 626 -13.01 -20.57 13.66
N VAL A 627 -12.22 -20.70 14.72
CA VAL A 627 -12.63 -20.42 16.09
C VAL A 627 -12.71 -18.91 16.32
N TRP A 628 -13.56 -18.49 17.25
CA TRP A 628 -13.71 -17.09 17.63
C TRP A 628 -12.50 -16.64 18.47
N ALA A 629 -11.94 -15.47 18.18
CA ALA A 629 -10.71 -15.00 18.82
C ALA A 629 -10.87 -14.79 20.33
N GLU A 630 -12.01 -14.24 20.75
CA GLU A 630 -12.34 -14.01 22.17
C GLU A 630 -13.04 -15.21 22.83
N GLY A 631 -13.08 -16.35 22.13
CA GLY A 631 -13.80 -17.56 22.54
C GLY A 631 -12.91 -18.62 23.19
N SER A 632 -13.55 -19.68 23.68
CA SER A 632 -12.83 -20.93 23.93
C SER A 632 -12.39 -21.56 22.60
N SER A 633 -11.34 -22.40 22.61
CA SER A 633 -10.75 -22.97 21.39
C SER A 633 -11.68 -23.90 20.58
N ASP A 634 -12.90 -24.10 21.06
CA ASP A 634 -13.86 -25.06 20.52
C ASP A 634 -15.11 -24.33 19.97
N CYS A 635 -15.17 -23.01 20.10
CA CYS A 635 -16.29 -22.17 19.70
C CYS A 635 -16.02 -21.49 18.34
N LEU A 636 -16.86 -21.72 17.33
CA LEU A 636 -16.66 -21.16 15.98
C LEU A 636 -17.05 -19.68 15.91
N ALA A 637 -16.26 -18.87 15.23
CA ALA A 637 -16.58 -17.46 14.99
C ALA A 637 -17.92 -17.32 14.25
N PRO A 638 -18.73 -16.29 14.53
CA PRO A 638 -20.02 -16.08 13.88
C PRO A 638 -19.92 -16.13 12.36
N VAL A 639 -20.90 -16.73 11.68
CA VAL A 639 -20.95 -16.72 10.20
C VAL A 639 -21.06 -15.28 9.68
N ALA A 640 -21.70 -14.39 10.42
CA ALA A 640 -21.71 -12.96 10.17
C ALA A 640 -20.31 -12.30 10.14
N GLN A 641 -19.30 -12.90 10.78
CA GLN A 641 -17.90 -12.44 10.74
C GLN A 641 -17.07 -13.14 9.65
N GLN A 642 -17.27 -14.45 9.45
CA GLN A 642 -16.35 -15.27 8.63
C GLN A 642 -16.94 -15.88 7.35
N GLY A 643 -18.25 -15.79 7.14
CA GLY A 643 -18.97 -16.52 6.10
C GLY A 643 -18.79 -18.02 6.25
N ALA A 644 -18.39 -18.69 5.17
CA ALA A 644 -17.98 -20.09 5.16
C ALA A 644 -16.71 -20.41 5.96
N GLY A 645 -15.97 -19.40 6.43
CA GLY A 645 -14.63 -19.54 6.96
C GLY A 645 -13.54 -19.44 5.90
N LEU A 646 -12.32 -19.88 6.25
CA LEU A 646 -11.12 -19.68 5.42
C LEU A 646 -11.16 -20.53 4.14
N ILE A 647 -11.00 -19.91 2.97
CA ILE A 647 -10.93 -20.61 1.67
C ILE A 647 -9.83 -21.69 1.64
N GLN A 648 -10.11 -22.82 0.97
CA GLN A 648 -9.20 -23.96 0.84
C GLN A 648 -9.08 -24.36 -0.64
N VAL A 649 -8.06 -23.81 -1.32
CA VAL A 649 -7.99 -23.79 -2.79
C VAL A 649 -7.78 -25.18 -3.39
N TYR A 650 -6.95 -26.02 -2.76
CA TYR A 650 -6.77 -27.42 -3.16
C TYR A 650 -8.07 -28.24 -3.04
N ASP A 651 -8.79 -28.08 -1.93
CA ASP A 651 -10.05 -28.80 -1.69
C ASP A 651 -11.13 -28.34 -2.70
N ALA A 652 -11.21 -27.03 -2.97
CA ALA A 652 -12.07 -26.47 -4.02
C ALA A 652 -11.71 -26.97 -5.43
N ALA A 653 -10.41 -27.04 -5.76
CA ALA A 653 -9.94 -27.55 -7.05
C ALA A 653 -10.36 -29.01 -7.28
N TYR A 654 -10.26 -29.87 -6.27
CA TYR A 654 -10.44 -31.31 -6.41
C TYR A 654 -11.78 -31.89 -5.93
N ALA A 655 -12.65 -31.13 -5.26
CA ALA A 655 -13.94 -31.66 -4.78
C ALA A 655 -14.77 -32.30 -5.90
N THR A 656 -15.08 -33.58 -5.74
CA THR A 656 -15.96 -34.36 -6.63
C THR A 656 -17.43 -34.24 -6.25
N THR A 657 -17.73 -33.70 -5.07
CA THR A 657 -19.08 -33.30 -4.64
C THR A 657 -19.31 -31.81 -4.91
N THR A 658 -20.50 -31.43 -5.40
CA THR A 658 -20.99 -30.04 -5.38
C THR A 658 -22.29 -29.91 -4.60
N LEU A 659 -22.49 -28.76 -3.96
CA LEU A 659 -23.71 -28.42 -3.21
C LEU A 659 -24.49 -27.35 -3.99
N SER A 660 -25.82 -27.39 -3.99
CA SER A 660 -26.64 -26.47 -4.80
C SER A 660 -26.75 -25.04 -4.24
N VAL A 661 -26.33 -24.80 -3.00
CA VAL A 661 -26.34 -23.48 -2.34
C VAL A 661 -24.97 -23.15 -1.77
N ALA A 662 -24.61 -21.87 -1.73
CA ALA A 662 -23.35 -21.40 -1.14
C ALA A 662 -23.51 -21.05 0.35
N SER A 663 -24.74 -20.82 0.80
CA SER A 663 -25.09 -20.38 2.14
C SER A 663 -26.61 -20.48 2.31
N ILE A 664 -27.10 -20.47 3.55
CA ILE A 664 -28.53 -20.38 3.85
C ILE A 664 -28.79 -19.18 4.77
N SER A 665 -29.71 -18.30 4.39
CA SER A 665 -30.33 -17.38 5.34
C SER A 665 -31.69 -17.92 5.73
N PHE A 666 -31.98 -17.92 7.03
CA PHE A 666 -33.32 -18.17 7.58
C PHE A 666 -34.10 -16.88 7.85
N ASN A 667 -33.51 -15.73 7.49
CA ASN A 667 -34.06 -14.38 7.63
C ASN A 667 -34.32 -13.97 9.10
N ASP A 668 -35.06 -12.88 9.30
CA ASP A 668 -35.50 -12.35 10.59
C ASP A 668 -36.79 -13.01 11.11
N THR A 669 -37.33 -12.56 12.25
CA THR A 669 -38.59 -13.10 12.81
C THR A 669 -39.80 -12.85 11.91
N ASP A 670 -39.87 -11.70 11.23
CA ASP A 670 -41.05 -11.33 10.44
C ASP A 670 -41.10 -12.05 9.08
N ASN A 671 -39.93 -12.31 8.48
CA ASN A 671 -39.76 -12.92 7.16
C ASN A 671 -39.18 -14.35 7.24
N PHE A 672 -39.27 -14.99 8.41
CA PHE A 672 -38.63 -16.25 8.75
C PHE A 672 -38.86 -17.38 7.72
N VAL A 673 -37.79 -18.07 7.35
CA VAL A 673 -37.82 -19.18 6.36
C VAL A 673 -37.81 -20.54 7.09
N PRO A 674 -38.96 -21.24 7.22
CA PRO A 674 -39.08 -22.41 8.10
C PRO A 674 -38.54 -23.72 7.51
N SER A 675 -38.12 -23.73 6.24
CA SER A 675 -37.46 -24.87 5.60
C SER A 675 -36.72 -24.40 4.34
N VAL A 676 -35.49 -24.88 4.13
CA VAL A 676 -34.70 -24.60 2.93
C VAL A 676 -34.16 -25.91 2.36
N ASN A 677 -34.25 -26.09 1.05
CA ASN A 677 -33.78 -27.30 0.37
C ASN A 677 -32.45 -27.03 -0.34
N PHE A 678 -31.54 -28.00 -0.28
CA PHE A 678 -30.32 -28.01 -1.09
C PHE A 678 -30.07 -29.40 -1.69
N ALA A 679 -29.39 -29.47 -2.82
CA ALA A 679 -28.98 -30.73 -3.43
C ALA A 679 -27.49 -31.01 -3.21
N ILE A 680 -27.17 -32.29 -3.01
CA ILE A 680 -25.83 -32.87 -3.01
C ILE A 680 -25.65 -33.57 -4.36
N GLU A 681 -24.71 -33.10 -5.16
CA GLU A 681 -24.38 -33.59 -6.49
C GLU A 681 -23.05 -34.35 -6.44
N ASN A 682 -23.03 -35.60 -6.92
CA ASN A 682 -21.83 -36.43 -6.97
C ASN A 682 -21.30 -36.48 -8.40
N LEU A 683 -20.28 -35.66 -8.69
CA LEU A 683 -19.58 -35.62 -9.98
C LEU A 683 -18.49 -36.72 -10.10
N GLY A 684 -18.23 -37.46 -9.01
CA GLY A 684 -17.25 -38.53 -8.94
C GLY A 684 -17.66 -39.81 -9.69
N SER A 685 -16.67 -40.66 -10.00
CA SER A 685 -16.86 -41.91 -10.76
C SER A 685 -17.32 -43.12 -9.93
N LYS A 686 -17.74 -42.88 -8.68
CA LYS A 686 -18.21 -43.89 -7.71
C LYS A 686 -19.39 -43.33 -6.92
N GLU A 687 -20.21 -44.19 -6.35
CA GLU A 687 -21.19 -43.76 -5.34
C GLU A 687 -20.48 -43.22 -4.09
N VAL A 688 -21.08 -42.21 -3.45
CA VAL A 688 -20.61 -41.61 -2.20
C VAL A 688 -21.76 -41.58 -1.22
N THR A 689 -21.52 -41.99 0.02
CA THR A 689 -22.45 -41.80 1.13
C THR A 689 -22.04 -40.57 1.91
N TYR A 690 -22.99 -39.68 2.15
CA TYR A 690 -22.81 -38.48 2.95
C TYR A 690 -23.50 -38.66 4.29
N GLU A 691 -22.83 -38.22 5.36
CA GLU A 691 -23.42 -38.05 6.68
C GLU A 691 -23.52 -36.56 6.96
N LEU A 692 -24.75 -36.11 7.27
CA LEU A 692 -25.06 -34.72 7.55
C LEU A 692 -24.97 -34.47 9.05
N GLY A 693 -24.39 -33.34 9.41
CA GLY A 693 -24.27 -32.90 10.79
C GLY A 693 -24.47 -31.39 10.92
N HIS A 694 -24.49 -30.93 12.17
CA HIS A 694 -24.64 -29.53 12.52
C HIS A 694 -23.47 -29.12 13.43
N LEU A 695 -22.96 -27.90 13.25
CA LEU A 695 -22.02 -27.24 14.15
C LEU A 695 -22.53 -25.85 14.49
N GLU A 696 -22.60 -25.57 15.77
CA GLU A 696 -22.87 -24.26 16.34
C GLU A 696 -21.73 -23.26 16.08
N ALA A 697 -22.09 -22.01 15.77
CA ALA A 697 -21.19 -20.86 15.79
C ALA A 697 -21.78 -19.78 16.71
N VAL A 698 -20.93 -18.90 17.25
CA VAL A 698 -21.35 -17.92 18.27
C VAL A 698 -22.53 -17.07 17.78
N THR A 699 -23.60 -17.01 18.58
CA THR A 699 -24.71 -16.08 18.40
C THR A 699 -24.35 -14.74 19.04
N MET A 700 -24.66 -13.64 18.37
CA MET A 700 -24.15 -12.31 18.68
C MET A 700 -25.28 -11.28 18.76
N TYR A 701 -25.32 -10.49 19.82
CA TYR A 701 -26.20 -9.32 19.87
C TYR A 701 -25.66 -8.20 18.98
N THR A 702 -26.54 -7.57 18.22
CA THR A 702 -26.21 -6.40 17.39
C THR A 702 -26.06 -5.14 18.23
N PHE A 703 -26.88 -4.99 19.27
CA PHE A 703 -26.92 -3.81 20.15
C PHE A 703 -26.49 -4.12 21.59
N GLU A 704 -25.98 -3.11 22.30
CA GLU A 704 -25.80 -3.17 23.75
C GLU A 704 -27.15 -3.09 24.51
N GLU A 705 -27.14 -3.30 25.83
CA GLU A 705 -28.38 -3.20 26.61
C GLU A 705 -28.83 -1.74 26.75
N GLY A 706 -29.88 -1.38 26.02
CA GLY A 706 -30.47 -0.04 26.02
C GLY A 706 -29.98 0.89 24.91
N GLU A 707 -28.96 0.49 24.16
CA GLU A 707 -28.39 1.27 23.05
C GLU A 707 -29.13 1.05 21.72
N THR A 708 -29.14 2.09 20.87
CA THR A 708 -29.74 2.08 19.53
C THR A 708 -28.70 1.99 18.40
N TYR A 709 -27.41 2.16 18.71
CA TYR A 709 -26.31 2.05 17.75
C TYR A 709 -25.61 0.69 17.87
N PRO A 710 -25.22 0.02 16.76
CA PRO A 710 -24.59 -1.29 16.82
C PRO A 710 -23.31 -1.31 17.65
N ALA A 711 -23.17 -2.33 18.50
CA ALA A 711 -22.10 -2.47 19.48
C ALA A 711 -20.71 -2.55 18.81
N PRO A 712 -19.65 -2.02 19.46
CA PRO A 712 -18.27 -2.21 19.01
C PRO A 712 -17.84 -3.69 19.16
N TYR A 713 -16.76 -4.06 18.49
CA TYR A 713 -16.14 -5.38 18.69
C TYR A 713 -15.32 -5.42 19.99
N PRO A 714 -15.33 -6.53 20.77
CA PRO A 714 -16.23 -7.68 20.63
C PRO A 714 -17.63 -7.39 21.20
N ASN A 715 -18.65 -7.56 20.36
CA ASN A 715 -20.03 -7.35 20.73
C ASN A 715 -20.60 -8.51 21.59
N PRO A 716 -21.71 -8.30 22.33
CA PRO A 716 -22.12 -9.25 23.37
C PRO A 716 -22.54 -10.63 22.85
N VAL A 717 -21.97 -11.67 23.45
CA VAL A 717 -22.31 -13.08 23.19
C VAL A 717 -23.72 -13.40 23.69
N ALA A 718 -24.57 -13.90 22.82
CA ALA A 718 -25.78 -14.62 23.20
C ALA A 718 -25.45 -16.11 23.36
N GLY A 719 -25.49 -16.62 24.59
CA GLY A 719 -25.11 -18.01 24.93
C GLY A 719 -26.09 -19.10 24.50
N ALA A 720 -26.80 -18.93 23.37
CA ALA A 720 -27.78 -19.87 22.85
C ALA A 720 -27.63 -20.01 21.32
N TYR A 721 -28.03 -21.17 20.78
CA TYR A 721 -27.81 -21.54 19.38
C TYR A 721 -29.11 -22.09 18.76
N ALA A 722 -29.24 -21.95 17.44
CA ALA A 722 -30.28 -22.67 16.70
C ALA A 722 -29.96 -24.17 16.62
N THR A 723 -30.98 -25.00 16.43
CA THR A 723 -30.84 -26.44 16.10
C THR A 723 -31.41 -26.73 14.72
N LEU A 724 -30.79 -27.65 13.97
CA LEU A 724 -31.25 -28.03 12.63
C LEU A 724 -31.74 -29.48 12.59
N GLU A 725 -32.89 -29.71 11.94
CA GLU A 725 -33.34 -31.03 11.50
C GLU A 725 -33.14 -31.20 9.98
N PHE A 726 -32.93 -32.45 9.54
CA PHE A 726 -32.70 -32.80 8.13
C PHE A 726 -33.70 -33.87 7.67
N SER A 727 -34.20 -33.76 6.44
CA SER A 727 -35.11 -34.79 5.88
C SER A 727 -34.48 -36.18 5.81
N GLU A 728 -33.18 -36.25 5.53
CA GLU A 728 -32.34 -37.45 5.59
C GLU A 728 -30.97 -37.04 6.15
N SER A 729 -30.60 -37.54 7.34
CA SER A 729 -29.28 -37.25 7.97
C SER A 729 -28.13 -38.11 7.42
N LYS A 730 -28.43 -39.12 6.60
CA LYS A 730 -27.45 -39.95 5.90
C LYS A 730 -28.03 -40.40 4.57
N VAL A 731 -27.29 -40.20 3.48
CA VAL A 731 -27.77 -40.51 2.12
C VAL A 731 -26.66 -40.95 1.19
N THR A 732 -26.96 -41.87 0.27
CA THR A 732 -26.02 -42.32 -0.78
C THR A 732 -26.42 -41.75 -2.12
N VAL A 733 -25.48 -41.09 -2.81
CA VAL A 733 -25.68 -40.52 -4.15
C VAL A 733 -24.80 -41.30 -5.14
N PRO A 734 -25.36 -41.89 -6.21
CA PRO A 734 -24.59 -42.63 -7.21
C PRO A 734 -23.66 -41.70 -8.01
N ALA A 735 -22.69 -42.29 -8.70
CA ALA A 735 -21.81 -41.56 -9.63
C ALA A 735 -22.61 -40.80 -10.69
N GLY A 736 -22.34 -39.49 -10.86
CA GLY A 736 -23.11 -38.60 -11.73
C GLY A 736 -24.54 -38.31 -11.25
N GLY A 737 -24.88 -38.66 -10.00
CA GLY A 737 -26.20 -38.48 -9.41
C GLY A 737 -26.35 -37.17 -8.62
N SER A 738 -27.59 -36.83 -8.29
CA SER A 738 -27.93 -35.73 -7.38
C SER A 738 -29.04 -36.14 -6.43
N LYS A 739 -29.09 -35.53 -5.24
CA LYS A 739 -30.05 -35.79 -4.18
C LYS A 739 -30.39 -34.50 -3.43
N GLU A 740 -31.68 -34.16 -3.36
CA GLU A 740 -32.19 -33.05 -2.56
C GLU A 740 -32.40 -33.44 -1.09
N ILE A 741 -32.10 -32.50 -0.18
CA ILE A 741 -32.27 -32.58 1.27
C ILE A 741 -32.95 -31.30 1.75
N ALA A 742 -33.97 -31.41 2.61
CA ALA A 742 -34.57 -30.27 3.29
C ALA A 742 -33.90 -30.06 4.67
N VAL A 743 -33.68 -28.81 5.02
CA VAL A 743 -33.14 -28.33 6.31
C VAL A 743 -34.23 -27.52 7.01
N ILE A 744 -34.55 -27.90 8.25
CA ILE A 744 -35.59 -27.26 9.06
C ILE A 744 -34.92 -26.63 10.29
N PRO A 745 -34.84 -25.29 10.39
CA PRO A 745 -34.28 -24.61 11.54
C PRO A 745 -35.26 -24.52 12.71
N THR A 746 -34.73 -24.56 13.94
CA THR A 746 -35.37 -24.01 15.13
C THR A 746 -34.45 -22.92 15.69
N PRO A 747 -34.85 -21.63 15.63
CA PRO A 747 -34.07 -20.52 16.20
C PRO A 747 -33.83 -20.66 17.71
N PRO A 748 -32.78 -20.02 18.28
CA PRO A 748 -32.62 -19.95 19.72
C PRO A 748 -33.80 -19.22 20.38
N SER A 749 -34.06 -19.52 21.66
CA SER A 749 -35.12 -18.89 22.44
C SER A 749 -34.59 -18.33 23.76
N GLY A 750 -35.31 -17.36 24.33
CA GLY A 750 -34.91 -16.68 25.57
C GLY A 750 -33.87 -15.56 25.38
N LEU A 751 -33.71 -15.04 24.15
CA LEU A 751 -32.87 -13.90 23.82
C LEU A 751 -33.72 -12.60 23.74
N ASP A 752 -33.08 -11.45 23.92
CA ASP A 752 -33.75 -10.15 23.71
C ASP A 752 -33.78 -9.80 22.21
N GLU A 753 -34.94 -10.03 21.59
CA GLU A 753 -35.20 -9.75 20.17
C GLU A 753 -34.98 -8.27 19.77
N LYS A 754 -35.07 -7.33 20.71
CA LYS A 754 -34.80 -5.91 20.42
C LYS A 754 -33.33 -5.64 20.12
N ARG A 755 -32.44 -6.45 20.69
CA ARG A 755 -30.99 -6.35 20.51
C ARG A 755 -30.49 -7.03 19.23
N LEU A 756 -31.43 -7.48 18.37
CA LEU A 756 -31.22 -8.22 17.13
C LEU A 756 -30.11 -9.29 17.22
N PRO A 757 -30.25 -10.31 18.08
CA PRO A 757 -29.32 -11.44 18.13
C PRO A 757 -29.26 -12.21 16.81
N VAL A 758 -28.09 -12.18 16.17
CA VAL A 758 -27.76 -12.93 14.95
C VAL A 758 -27.29 -14.32 15.35
N TYR A 759 -28.04 -15.35 14.99
CA TYR A 759 -27.70 -16.75 15.26
C TYR A 759 -27.09 -17.41 14.02
N SER A 760 -26.12 -18.30 14.20
CA SER A 760 -25.39 -18.88 13.06
C SER A 760 -24.77 -20.25 13.33
N GLY A 761 -24.26 -20.89 12.28
CA GLY A 761 -23.58 -22.17 12.34
C GLY A 761 -23.33 -22.78 10.96
N TYR A 762 -23.03 -24.07 10.94
CA TYR A 762 -22.69 -24.81 9.73
C TYR A 762 -23.44 -26.15 9.65
N ILE A 763 -23.89 -26.50 8.45
CA ILE A 763 -24.33 -27.85 8.09
C ILE A 763 -23.11 -28.58 7.55
N ASN A 764 -22.61 -29.60 8.22
CA ASN A 764 -21.54 -30.43 7.68
C ASN A 764 -22.11 -31.47 6.72
N VAL A 765 -21.41 -31.71 5.61
CA VAL A 765 -21.72 -32.74 4.61
C VAL A 765 -20.46 -33.57 4.38
N ASN A 766 -20.27 -34.62 5.18
CA ASN A 766 -19.05 -35.43 5.17
C ASN A 766 -19.24 -36.66 4.27
N GLY A 767 -18.46 -36.77 3.19
CA GLY A 767 -18.57 -37.85 2.21
C GLY A 767 -17.63 -39.03 2.47
N THR A 768 -18.04 -40.25 2.12
CA THR A 768 -17.14 -41.43 2.06
C THR A 768 -16.04 -41.32 0.99
N SER A 769 -16.04 -40.26 0.19
CA SER A 769 -14.91 -39.82 -0.64
C SER A 769 -13.72 -39.34 0.19
N GLY A 770 -13.94 -38.96 1.46
CA GLY A 770 -12.96 -38.24 2.29
C GLY A 770 -13.12 -36.72 2.25
N GLU A 771 -14.05 -36.22 1.44
CA GLU A 771 -14.37 -34.79 1.36
C GLU A 771 -15.13 -34.33 2.61
N LEU A 772 -14.69 -33.19 3.16
CA LEU A 772 -15.25 -32.55 4.36
C LEU A 772 -15.84 -31.21 3.93
N LEU A 773 -17.11 -31.21 3.53
CA LEU A 773 -17.82 -30.01 3.09
C LEU A 773 -18.70 -29.42 4.20
N SER A 774 -19.06 -28.14 4.05
CA SER A 774 -20.07 -27.49 4.88
C SER A 774 -21.00 -26.55 4.10
N ILE A 775 -22.08 -26.09 4.73
CA ILE A 775 -22.89 -24.95 4.28
C ILE A 775 -23.03 -24.00 5.47
N PRO A 776 -22.55 -22.75 5.39
CA PRO A 776 -22.77 -21.75 6.43
C PRO A 776 -24.24 -21.31 6.44
N TYR A 777 -24.81 -21.08 7.63
CA TYR A 777 -26.14 -20.48 7.77
C TYR A 777 -26.16 -19.36 8.83
N LEU A 778 -27.11 -18.44 8.67
CA LEU A 778 -27.50 -17.49 9.72
C LEU A 778 -29.00 -17.16 9.69
N GLY A 779 -29.44 -16.46 10.72
CA GLY A 779 -30.72 -15.75 10.79
C GLY A 779 -30.70 -14.74 11.94
N VAL A 780 -31.76 -13.95 12.08
CA VAL A 780 -31.89 -12.93 13.13
C VAL A 780 -33.10 -13.25 14.00
N SER A 781 -32.90 -13.25 15.32
CA SER A 781 -33.99 -13.35 16.29
C SER A 781 -34.46 -11.92 16.64
N GLY A 782 -35.56 -11.50 16.00
CA GLY A 782 -36.17 -10.18 16.13
C GLY A 782 -36.67 -9.64 14.78
N SER A 783 -37.42 -8.54 14.80
CA SER A 783 -37.93 -7.88 13.58
C SER A 783 -36.92 -6.84 13.09
N MET A 784 -36.39 -7.03 11.88
CA MET A 784 -35.50 -6.06 11.23
C MET A 784 -36.24 -4.79 10.80
N TYR A 785 -37.56 -4.86 10.57
CA TYR A 785 -38.39 -3.69 10.25
C TYR A 785 -38.75 -2.84 11.48
N ALA A 786 -38.93 -3.46 12.65
CA ALA A 786 -39.52 -2.80 13.83
C ALA A 786 -38.60 -2.64 15.05
N ALA A 787 -37.47 -3.35 15.14
CA ALA A 787 -36.53 -3.23 16.26
C ALA A 787 -35.47 -2.13 16.12
N PRO A 788 -34.80 -1.92 14.96
CA PRO A 788 -33.76 -0.91 14.85
C PRO A 788 -34.37 0.48 14.62
N LEU A 789 -33.95 1.47 15.42
CA LEU A 789 -34.11 2.88 15.07
C LEU A 789 -33.11 3.20 13.94
N VAL A 790 -33.58 3.78 12.84
CA VAL A 790 -32.73 4.11 11.68
C VAL A 790 -32.17 5.53 11.80
N LEU A 791 -33.01 6.50 12.17
CA LEU A 791 -32.64 7.90 12.40
C LEU A 791 -32.74 8.25 13.88
N ASP A 792 -31.59 8.46 14.51
CA ASP A 792 -31.54 8.96 15.88
C ASP A 792 -31.75 10.49 15.91
N PRO A 793 -32.73 11.02 16.66
CA PRO A 793 -32.95 12.46 16.77
C PRO A 793 -31.76 13.26 17.30
N ASP A 794 -30.87 12.65 18.10
CA ASP A 794 -29.66 13.33 18.55
C ASP A 794 -28.54 13.37 17.50
N TRP A 795 -28.67 12.62 16.40
CA TRP A 795 -27.71 12.57 15.28
C TRP A 795 -28.25 13.11 13.95
N VAL A 796 -29.40 13.81 14.00
CA VAL A 796 -29.96 14.58 12.88
C VAL A 796 -30.08 16.06 13.29
N PHE A 797 -29.17 16.90 12.82
CA PHE A 797 -29.10 18.31 13.25
C PHE A 797 -28.58 19.28 12.18
N VAL A 798 -28.72 20.59 12.47
CA VAL A 798 -28.10 21.67 11.68
C VAL A 798 -26.74 21.99 12.28
N SER A 799 -25.70 22.03 11.44
CA SER A 799 -24.37 22.53 11.77
C SER A 799 -23.94 23.67 10.85
N ASN A 800 -22.72 24.16 11.03
CA ASN A 800 -22.07 25.14 10.15
C ASN A 800 -21.05 24.40 9.26
N TRP A 801 -21.22 24.47 7.94
CA TRP A 801 -20.31 23.82 6.98
C TRP A 801 -18.84 24.22 7.14
N SER A 802 -18.57 25.46 7.56
CA SER A 802 -17.21 25.99 7.70
C SER A 802 -16.55 25.62 9.05
N ASP A 803 -17.24 24.89 9.93
CA ASP A 803 -16.75 24.51 11.25
C ASP A 803 -16.44 23.01 11.32
N PHE A 804 -15.14 22.68 11.28
CA PHE A 804 -14.65 21.31 11.35
C PHE A 804 -14.97 20.57 12.67
N SER A 805 -15.44 21.27 13.70
CA SER A 805 -15.92 20.64 14.94
C SER A 805 -17.38 20.17 14.87
N ILE A 806 -18.09 20.49 13.79
CA ILE A 806 -19.48 20.08 13.49
C ILE A 806 -20.44 20.30 14.68
N PRO A 807 -20.49 21.50 15.30
CA PRO A 807 -21.33 21.74 16.47
C PRO A 807 -22.82 21.80 16.11
N LYS A 808 -23.69 21.36 17.02
CA LYS A 808 -25.15 21.56 16.92
C LYS A 808 -25.47 23.06 16.98
N MET A 809 -26.14 23.59 15.96
CA MET A 809 -26.56 25.01 15.93
C MET A 809 -27.70 25.30 16.91
N VAL A 810 -27.77 26.55 17.35
CA VAL A 810 -28.92 27.08 18.09
C VAL A 810 -30.07 27.34 17.11
N GLU A 811 -31.30 27.06 17.53
CA GLU A 811 -32.49 27.37 16.74
C GLU A 811 -32.53 28.86 16.36
N ASN A 812 -32.87 29.15 15.09
CA ASN A 812 -32.93 30.47 14.49
C ASN A 812 -31.56 31.16 14.30
N THR A 813 -30.50 30.35 14.15
CA THR A 813 -29.22 30.83 13.61
C THR A 813 -29.42 31.36 12.18
N VAL A 814 -28.98 32.59 11.92
CA VAL A 814 -29.08 33.25 10.61
C VAL A 814 -27.81 33.04 9.81
N PHE A 815 -27.93 32.50 8.60
CA PHE A 815 -26.84 32.29 7.65
C PHE A 815 -26.93 33.30 6.51
N THR A 816 -25.95 34.19 6.43
CA THR A 816 -25.74 35.07 5.27
C THR A 816 -24.89 34.34 4.24
N ILE A 817 -25.48 33.96 3.10
CA ILE A 817 -24.88 33.09 2.09
C ILE A 817 -24.81 33.79 0.71
N PRO A 818 -23.84 33.47 -0.17
CA PRO A 818 -23.83 33.99 -1.54
C PRO A 818 -25.07 33.53 -2.32
N TYR A 819 -25.62 34.38 -3.19
CA TYR A 819 -26.73 33.94 -4.06
C TYR A 819 -26.30 32.75 -4.96
N PRO A 820 -27.01 31.59 -4.93
CA PRO A 820 -26.62 30.39 -5.64
C PRO A 820 -26.71 30.58 -7.16
N THR A 821 -25.56 30.42 -7.81
CA THR A 821 -25.39 30.57 -9.26
C THR A 821 -24.86 29.29 -9.93
N ASP A 822 -24.48 28.29 -9.14
CA ASP A 822 -24.06 26.97 -9.61
C ASP A 822 -25.20 25.94 -9.38
N PRO A 823 -25.75 25.31 -10.44
CA PRO A 823 -26.83 24.34 -10.32
C PRO A 823 -26.40 22.99 -9.70
N THR A 824 -25.10 22.74 -9.50
CA THR A 824 -24.63 21.58 -8.72
C THR A 824 -24.79 21.78 -7.21
N GLY A 825 -24.90 23.03 -6.77
CA GLY A 825 -24.99 23.40 -5.36
C GLY A 825 -23.71 23.22 -4.54
N GLU A 826 -22.53 23.01 -5.15
CA GLU A 826 -21.26 22.92 -4.41
C GLU A 826 -20.96 24.23 -3.63
N PRO A 827 -20.48 24.15 -2.37
CA PRO A 827 -20.25 25.31 -1.52
C PRO A 827 -18.97 26.09 -1.90
N GLN A 828 -19.04 27.42 -1.84
CA GLN A 828 -17.87 28.29 -2.04
C GLN A 828 -16.93 28.26 -0.83
N ILE A 829 -15.62 28.14 -1.09
CA ILE A 829 -14.57 27.93 -0.07
C ILE A 829 -14.54 29.03 1.02
N ASN A 830 -14.89 30.27 0.67
CA ASN A 830 -14.84 31.43 1.57
C ASN A 830 -16.22 31.84 2.13
N ALA A 831 -17.23 30.95 2.05
CA ALA A 831 -18.59 31.24 2.49
C ALA A 831 -19.08 30.26 3.57
N THR A 832 -19.84 30.80 4.52
CA THR A 832 -20.51 30.07 5.59
C THR A 832 -21.83 29.51 5.07
N TYR A 833 -22.16 28.24 5.35
CA TYR A 833 -23.42 27.63 4.95
C TYR A 833 -24.05 26.82 6.09
N PRO A 834 -25.39 26.77 6.19
CA PRO A 834 -26.06 25.78 7.02
C PRO A 834 -25.78 24.39 6.43
N ALA A 835 -25.37 23.44 7.27
CA ALA A 835 -25.16 22.06 6.87
C ALA A 835 -26.18 21.15 7.57
N SER A 836 -26.80 20.23 6.83
CA SER A 836 -27.47 19.09 7.46
C SER A 836 -26.42 18.09 7.91
N VAL A 837 -26.55 17.58 9.13
CA VAL A 837 -25.77 16.46 9.66
C VAL A 837 -26.75 15.32 9.91
N ILE A 838 -26.49 14.15 9.31
CA ILE A 838 -27.30 12.94 9.43
C ILE A 838 -26.37 11.74 9.57
N LEU A 839 -26.39 11.06 10.72
CA LEU A 839 -25.74 9.77 10.92
C LEU A 839 -26.82 8.69 11.20
N PRO A 840 -27.08 7.77 10.26
CA PRO A 840 -27.99 6.65 10.47
C PRO A 840 -27.40 5.58 11.41
N ASN A 841 -28.21 5.08 12.35
CA ASN A 841 -27.80 4.03 13.29
C ASN A 841 -27.69 2.64 12.62
N VAL A 842 -28.48 2.40 11.57
CA VAL A 842 -28.39 1.24 10.67
C VAL A 842 -28.45 1.71 9.20
N GLY A 843 -28.08 0.85 8.25
CA GLY A 843 -28.21 1.20 6.83
C GLY A 843 -29.68 1.33 6.39
N THR A 844 -29.90 2.08 5.31
CA THR A 844 -31.23 2.31 4.74
C THR A 844 -31.19 2.29 3.21
N ALA A 845 -32.21 1.70 2.58
CA ALA A 845 -32.30 1.65 1.13
C ALA A 845 -32.58 3.04 0.50
N ILE A 846 -33.20 3.98 1.22
CA ILE A 846 -33.44 5.36 0.77
C ILE A 846 -33.29 6.33 1.94
N LEU A 847 -32.34 7.25 1.84
CA LEU A 847 -32.18 8.40 2.71
C LEU A 847 -32.53 9.70 1.95
N ARG A 848 -33.32 10.59 2.57
CA ARG A 848 -33.68 11.92 2.05
C ARG A 848 -33.34 13.00 3.07
N CYS A 849 -33.05 14.19 2.57
CA CYS A 849 -33.01 15.42 3.36
C CYS A 849 -33.79 16.50 2.61
N ASP A 850 -34.96 16.84 3.12
CA ASP A 850 -35.93 17.75 2.49
C ASP A 850 -36.01 19.09 3.24
N LEU A 851 -36.09 20.21 2.50
CA LEU A 851 -36.11 21.56 3.08
C LEU A 851 -37.56 22.00 3.36
N VAL A 852 -37.87 22.26 4.63
CA VAL A 852 -39.24 22.58 5.10
C VAL A 852 -39.36 24.08 5.44
N PRO A 853 -40.30 24.82 4.85
CA PRO A 853 -40.47 26.26 5.10
C PRO A 853 -41.25 26.54 6.40
N HIS A 854 -40.81 27.52 7.18
CA HIS A 854 -41.51 27.99 8.38
C HIS A 854 -42.28 29.29 8.10
N ASN A 855 -43.56 29.14 7.75
CA ASN A 855 -44.46 30.27 7.55
C ASN A 855 -44.87 30.93 8.88
N ASP A 856 -44.06 31.88 9.37
CA ASP A 856 -44.51 33.24 9.74
C ASP A 856 -43.43 34.01 10.53
N PHE A 857 -43.07 35.20 10.06
CA PHE A 857 -42.27 36.16 10.83
C PHE A 857 -43.06 36.85 11.97
N ALA A 858 -44.36 36.55 12.14
CA ALA A 858 -45.15 36.98 13.29
C ALA A 858 -46.43 36.14 13.52
N ASN A 859 -46.54 35.50 14.69
CA ASN A 859 -47.79 35.04 15.32
C ASN A 859 -48.60 33.90 14.66
N ALA A 860 -47.96 32.88 14.07
CA ALA A 860 -48.58 31.56 13.99
C ALA A 860 -48.48 30.83 15.35
N THR A 861 -49.61 30.30 15.86
CA THR A 861 -49.55 29.23 16.88
C THR A 861 -48.92 28.00 16.27
N ALA A 862 -48.00 27.35 16.99
CA ALA A 862 -47.25 26.18 16.53
C ALA A 862 -48.17 25.10 15.92
N GLY A 863 -48.22 25.09 14.58
CA GLY A 863 -48.72 23.96 13.82
C GLY A 863 -47.74 22.81 13.94
N ASP A 864 -48.25 21.59 13.79
CA ASP A 864 -47.41 20.40 13.73
C ASP A 864 -46.57 20.43 12.45
N ILE A 865 -45.30 20.85 12.58
CA ILE A 865 -44.42 21.17 11.44
C ILE A 865 -44.21 19.97 10.52
N SER A 866 -44.27 18.74 11.05
CA SER A 866 -44.23 17.49 10.29
C SER A 866 -45.26 17.43 9.14
N LYS A 867 -46.38 18.16 9.26
CA LYS A 867 -47.46 18.24 8.27
C LYS A 867 -47.28 19.34 7.22
N VAL A 868 -46.25 20.19 7.34
CA VAL A 868 -45.87 21.14 6.29
C VAL A 868 -45.14 20.39 5.18
N ALA A 869 -45.55 20.64 3.94
CA ALA A 869 -44.88 20.07 2.76
C ALA A 869 -43.50 20.73 2.56
N PRO A 870 -42.42 19.96 2.35
CA PRO A 870 -41.13 20.52 1.94
C PRO A 870 -41.23 21.21 0.57
N ILE A 871 -40.37 22.20 0.32
CA ILE A 871 -40.28 22.85 -1.01
C ILE A 871 -39.39 22.10 -2.00
N GLY A 872 -38.53 21.21 -1.52
CA GLY A 872 -37.68 20.33 -2.33
C GLY A 872 -36.66 19.57 -1.47
N SER A 873 -35.96 18.60 -2.06
CA SER A 873 -34.77 17.99 -1.44
C SER A 873 -33.58 18.93 -1.58
N ILE A 874 -32.67 18.95 -0.60
CA ILE A 874 -31.38 19.64 -0.78
C ILE A 874 -30.48 18.84 -1.73
N THR A 875 -29.52 19.51 -2.37
CA THR A 875 -28.59 18.87 -3.32
C THR A 875 -27.91 17.63 -2.74
N ARG A 876 -27.71 16.61 -3.61
CA ARG A 876 -27.23 15.24 -3.29
C ARG A 876 -28.23 14.30 -2.60
N PHE A 877 -29.51 14.68 -2.44
CA PHE A 877 -30.57 13.77 -2.00
C PHE A 877 -31.64 13.56 -3.10
N PRO A 878 -32.30 12.38 -3.15
CA PRO A 878 -32.13 11.21 -2.29
C PRO A 878 -30.79 10.49 -2.46
N ILE A 879 -30.38 9.75 -1.43
CA ILE A 879 -29.26 8.81 -1.44
C ILE A 879 -29.87 7.41 -1.36
N GLU A 880 -29.55 6.55 -2.33
CA GLU A 880 -29.99 5.16 -2.36
C GLU A 880 -28.93 4.24 -1.73
N TYR A 881 -29.36 3.17 -1.06
CA TYR A 881 -28.51 2.14 -0.45
C TYR A 881 -27.42 2.67 0.50
N SER A 882 -27.80 3.60 1.38
CA SER A 882 -26.93 4.21 2.38
C SER A 882 -26.46 3.22 3.46
N SER A 883 -25.16 3.23 3.77
CA SER A 883 -24.61 2.65 5.00
C SER A 883 -24.73 3.61 6.19
N ARG A 884 -24.18 3.21 7.35
CA ARG A 884 -24.06 3.99 8.60
C ARG A 884 -23.01 5.11 8.53
N THR A 885 -22.98 5.87 7.43
CA THR A 885 -22.01 6.94 7.21
C THR A 885 -22.55 8.25 7.79
N ASN A 886 -21.67 9.11 8.32
CA ASN A 886 -22.06 10.47 8.71
C ASN A 886 -22.13 11.36 7.46
N PHE A 887 -23.32 11.84 7.12
CA PHE A 887 -23.57 12.74 6.00
C PHE A 887 -23.61 14.18 6.47
N VAL A 888 -22.56 14.94 6.16
CA VAL A 888 -22.51 16.40 6.32
C VAL A 888 -22.69 17.05 4.96
N THR A 889 -23.80 17.74 4.75
CA THR A 889 -24.18 18.33 3.45
C THR A 889 -24.48 19.82 3.61
N ALA A 890 -23.64 20.68 3.02
CA ALA A 890 -23.92 22.11 2.91
C ALA A 890 -25.17 22.37 2.08
N PHE A 891 -26.06 23.23 2.57
CA PHE A 891 -27.16 23.78 1.80
C PHE A 891 -26.80 25.19 1.32
N THR A 892 -26.59 25.33 0.01
CA THR A 892 -26.12 26.56 -0.63
C THR A 892 -27.24 27.50 -1.08
N GLY A 893 -28.49 27.21 -0.70
CA GLY A 893 -29.69 27.84 -1.25
C GLY A 893 -30.24 27.14 -2.51
N MET A 894 -29.47 26.22 -3.10
CA MET A 894 -29.87 25.41 -4.26
C MET A 894 -30.57 24.12 -3.81
N LEU A 895 -31.72 23.81 -4.42
CA LEU A 895 -32.43 22.54 -4.26
C LEU A 895 -32.01 21.52 -5.33
N ALA A 896 -32.27 20.23 -5.09
CA ALA A 896 -31.83 19.13 -5.95
C ALA A 896 -32.43 19.14 -7.37
N ASP A 897 -33.50 19.90 -7.60
CA ASP A 897 -34.10 20.10 -8.93
C ASP A 897 -33.53 21.31 -9.68
N GLY A 898 -32.52 21.99 -9.11
CA GLY A 898 -31.91 23.20 -9.66
C GLY A 898 -32.72 24.48 -9.40
N THR A 899 -33.72 24.45 -8.52
CA THR A 899 -34.43 25.66 -8.08
C THR A 899 -33.76 26.33 -6.87
N VAL A 900 -33.83 27.66 -6.82
CA VAL A 900 -33.28 28.45 -5.71
C VAL A 900 -34.36 28.65 -4.65
N ALA A 901 -34.08 28.24 -3.42
CA ALA A 901 -34.97 28.51 -2.28
C ALA A 901 -35.00 30.03 -1.99
N PRO A 902 -36.18 30.63 -1.72
CA PRO A 902 -36.25 32.04 -1.34
C PRO A 902 -35.64 32.29 0.04
N GLU A 903 -35.28 33.55 0.32
CA GLU A 903 -34.88 33.97 1.67
C GLU A 903 -35.99 33.68 2.68
N GLY A 904 -35.62 33.22 3.88
CA GLY A 904 -36.60 32.83 4.89
C GLY A 904 -36.07 31.82 5.91
N ARG A 905 -37.02 31.29 6.70
CA ARG A 905 -36.78 30.38 7.83
C ARG A 905 -37.13 28.94 7.45
N TYR A 906 -36.23 28.01 7.73
CA TYR A 906 -36.31 26.61 7.28
C TYR A 906 -35.85 25.62 8.35
N SER A 907 -36.28 24.37 8.24
CA SER A 907 -35.70 23.18 8.88
C SER A 907 -35.31 22.16 7.82
N PHE A 908 -34.38 21.26 8.15
CA PHE A 908 -34.15 20.04 7.37
C PHE A 908 -35.02 18.92 7.94
N ARG A 909 -35.70 18.18 7.07
CA ARG A 909 -36.41 16.95 7.41
C ARG A 909 -35.64 15.77 6.81
N ALA A 910 -34.95 15.03 7.67
CA ALA A 910 -34.37 13.75 7.30
C ALA A 910 -35.49 12.69 7.23
N LYS A 911 -35.44 11.83 6.20
CA LYS A 911 -36.28 10.62 6.13
C LYS A 911 -35.44 9.43 5.73
N ALA A 912 -35.60 8.31 6.42
CA ALA A 912 -34.94 7.05 6.08
C ALA A 912 -35.99 5.96 5.94
N LEU A 913 -35.91 5.16 4.87
CA LEU A 913 -36.75 3.99 4.70
C LEU A 913 -36.31 2.89 5.69
N LYS A 914 -37.26 2.30 6.43
CA LYS A 914 -36.98 1.15 7.30
C LYS A 914 -36.46 -0.03 6.49
N ILE A 915 -35.72 -0.92 7.15
CA ILE A 915 -35.32 -2.20 6.56
C ILE A 915 -36.60 -3.00 6.22
N PHE A 916 -36.65 -3.62 5.04
CA PHE A 916 -37.86 -4.23 4.44
C PHE A 916 -39.07 -3.27 4.24
N GLY A 917 -38.90 -1.95 4.37
CA GLY A 917 -39.96 -0.96 4.13
C GLY A 917 -40.31 -0.79 2.64
N ASP A 918 -41.57 -0.53 2.34
CA ASP A 918 -42.04 -0.18 1.00
C ASP A 918 -41.81 1.30 0.73
N ALA A 919 -40.92 1.62 -0.22
CA ALA A 919 -40.60 2.98 -0.61
C ALA A 919 -41.81 3.83 -1.04
N ALA A 920 -42.94 3.21 -1.41
CA ALA A 920 -44.18 3.89 -1.78
C ALA A 920 -45.12 4.21 -0.59
N LYS A 921 -44.81 3.74 0.63
CA LYS A 921 -45.62 3.97 1.85
C LYS A 921 -44.95 4.96 2.80
N GLU A 922 -45.66 6.03 3.16
CA GLU A 922 -45.13 7.07 4.06
C GLU A 922 -44.86 6.53 5.47
N GLU A 923 -45.68 5.58 5.95
CA GLU A 923 -45.52 4.93 7.26
C GLU A 923 -44.27 4.02 7.38
N ASP A 924 -43.65 3.65 6.27
CA ASP A 924 -42.42 2.85 6.24
C ASP A 924 -41.15 3.70 6.33
N TYR A 925 -41.27 5.02 6.29
CA TYR A 925 -40.16 5.94 6.58
C TYR A 925 -40.13 6.33 8.06
N GLU A 926 -38.95 6.28 8.66
CA GLU A 926 -38.65 7.14 9.81
C GLU A 926 -38.43 8.58 9.34
N THR A 927 -38.83 9.55 10.16
CA THR A 927 -38.76 10.98 9.84
C THR A 927 -38.30 11.75 11.07
N VAL A 928 -37.25 12.54 10.92
CA VAL A 928 -36.73 13.45 11.95
C VAL A 928 -36.58 14.83 11.34
N GLU A 929 -36.92 15.87 12.10
CA GLU A 929 -36.81 17.26 11.65
C GLU A 929 -35.94 18.09 12.59
N THR A 930 -35.02 18.86 12.03
CA THR A 930 -34.04 19.64 12.78
C THR A 930 -34.64 20.89 13.42
N VAL A 931 -33.87 21.51 14.32
CA VAL A 931 -34.06 22.93 14.66
C VAL A 931 -34.12 23.80 13.41
N ALA A 932 -34.84 24.91 13.50
CA ALA A 932 -34.94 25.88 12.40
C ALA A 932 -33.69 26.76 12.29
N PHE A 933 -33.43 27.28 11.10
CA PHE A 933 -32.39 28.27 10.76
C PHE A 933 -32.96 29.26 9.73
N GLU A 934 -32.27 30.38 9.50
CA GLU A 934 -32.67 31.38 8.49
C GLU A 934 -31.58 31.54 7.41
N ILE A 935 -31.97 31.78 6.17
CA ILE A 935 -31.06 32.14 5.07
C ILE A 935 -31.38 33.53 4.49
N VAL A 936 -30.32 34.29 4.24
CA VAL A 936 -30.33 35.62 3.61
C VAL A 936 -29.20 35.66 2.56
N TYR A 937 -29.46 36.23 1.40
CA TYR A 937 -28.50 36.24 0.28
C TYR A 937 -27.59 37.48 0.26
N THR A 938 -26.49 37.36 -0.48
CA THR A 938 -25.50 38.42 -0.78
C THR A 938 -25.10 38.43 -2.25
#